data_AF-A0A669CCK7-F1
#
_entry.id   AF-A0A669CCK7-F1
#
_cell.length_a   1.000
_cell.length_b   1.000
_cell.length_c   1.000
_cell.angle_alpha   90.00
_cell.angle_beta   90.00
_cell.angle_gamma   90.00
#
_symmetry.space_group_name_H-M   'P 1'
#
loop_
_entity.id
_entity.type
_entity.pdbx_description
1 polymer ?
#
loop_
_entity_poly.entity_id
_entity_poly.type
_entity_poly.pdbx_seq_one_letter_code
_entity_poly.pdbx_strand_id
1 'polypeptide(L)'
;MDKNKSFFHCSLRPTLVSCLYYCSFTATLYLSPNILLKKNRKWSPEEALKLFFVVVVFSLNTPKPFVYYLKLSCIFIHIPAFRNHVHVVAMVINANGLSTISHEYLKGSYALDLEAVKQGASSLPHLNKTLVASCKRLNGEVDKVLSGLEILSKVFDQQSAFMVSKMIQQSVNQGGDQELENLVTKLAILKDLLSSIEKKALKALQDMSLTSPCSPPPLHSMRHSKSIPVQAFEVKLDVYLAELTKIGKSQKYTLSVDVEGGRLVVMKKVKDNQEDWITYTHDKIRQLIKSQRVQNKLGIVFEKEKDKSQRKDFIFASAKKREAFCQLLQLMKNKHSNQDEPDMISIFIGTWNMGSVPAPKNVASWVLCRGLGKTLDEMTVTIPHDLYVFGSQENSVCDREWVESLRALLKEQTELDYKPIAVQTLWNIKLAVLVKPEHENRISHVGMSSVKTGIANTLGNKGAVGVSFMFNGTSFGFVNCHLTSGNEKIARRNQNYLDILRLLSLGDKQLSSFDISLRFTHLFWLGDLNYRLDMDIQEILNYINRKEFDPLLKVDQLNLEREKNKVFLRFAEEEISFPPTYRYERGSRDTYVWQKQKATGMRTNVPSWCDRILWKSYPETHIVCNSYGCTDDVVTSDHSPVFATFEVGVTSQFVSKKGLPKSSEQAYIEFESIEAIVKTASRTKFFIEFYSTCLEEFKKSYENDSQSSDNVNFLRVGWSNKQLTTLKPLLSEIEYLQDQHLLLTVKSLDGYESYGECVLALKSMIGSTAQQFHTYLSHRGEETGNIRGSMRVRVPSERMGTRERLYEWISVDKDETSGPKGKSAVVCRSGHEYVKSVHSTFFALDFLLMMCWRVPKYQCLKTLRD
;
A
#
# COMPACT_ATOMS: atom_id res chain seq x y z
N MET A 1 55.93 -15.26 -29.32
CA MET A 1 57.35 -15.13 -29.69
C MET A 1 57.46 -14.07 -30.75
N ASP A 2 58.37 -13.12 -30.49
CA ASP A 2 59.01 -12.16 -31.40
C ASP A 2 58.12 -11.18 -32.21
N LYS A 3 58.17 -9.88 -31.89
CA LYS A 3 59.21 -8.88 -32.28
C LYS A 3 59.10 -8.59 -33.79
N ASN A 4 59.10 -7.35 -34.29
CA ASN A 4 59.84 -6.18 -33.85
C ASN A 4 59.40 -4.96 -34.71
N LYS A 5 59.38 -3.77 -34.08
CA LYS A 5 60.02 -2.49 -34.52
C LYS A 5 59.68 -1.90 -35.92
N SER A 6 59.60 -0.59 -36.14
CA SER A 6 59.81 0.65 -35.36
C SER A 6 59.68 1.84 -36.34
N PHE A 7 59.80 3.07 -35.79
CA PHE A 7 59.98 4.42 -36.40
C PHE A 7 58.75 5.34 -36.26
N PHE A 8 58.73 6.23 -35.25
CA PHE A 8 59.21 7.66 -35.24
C PHE A 8 58.34 8.54 -36.17
N HIS A 9 57.82 9.73 -35.85
CA HIS A 9 58.19 10.80 -34.93
C HIS A 9 56.98 11.76 -34.71
N CYS A 10 57.01 12.48 -33.59
CA CYS A 10 56.32 13.73 -33.21
C CYS A 10 55.70 14.62 -34.33
N SER A 11 54.44 15.09 -34.14
CA SER A 11 54.08 16.50 -34.44
C SER A 11 52.75 16.96 -33.80
N LEU A 12 52.77 18.21 -33.35
CA LEU A 12 51.64 19.09 -33.05
C LEU A 12 50.84 19.46 -34.33
N ARG A 13 49.57 19.90 -34.13
CA ARG A 13 48.70 20.68 -35.07
C ARG A 13 48.15 19.87 -36.29
N PRO A 14 47.07 20.31 -37.00
CA PRO A 14 46.63 21.70 -37.22
C PRO A 14 45.10 22.00 -37.28
N THR A 15 44.71 23.05 -36.56
CA THR A 15 43.76 24.08 -37.04
C THR A 15 44.26 24.64 -38.39
N LEU A 16 43.37 24.83 -39.38
CA LEU A 16 43.56 25.43 -40.73
C LEU A 16 43.57 24.56 -42.01
N VAL A 17 43.20 23.27 -41.99
CA VAL A 17 43.03 22.50 -43.26
C VAL A 17 41.56 22.20 -43.62
N SER A 18 40.60 22.43 -42.70
CA SER A 18 39.18 22.12 -42.95
C SER A 18 38.40 23.24 -43.68
N CYS A 19 38.96 24.44 -43.84
CA CYS A 19 38.27 25.56 -44.49
C CYS A 19 38.23 25.47 -46.03
N LEU A 20 39.04 24.62 -46.67
CA LEU A 20 39.03 24.46 -48.14
C LEU A 20 38.24 23.24 -48.63
N TYR A 21 37.89 22.29 -47.75
CA TYR A 21 37.01 21.15 -48.09
C TYR A 21 35.51 21.48 -47.99
N TYR A 22 35.16 22.55 -47.27
CA TYR A 22 33.78 22.95 -47.01
C TYR A 22 33.06 23.60 -48.22
N CYS A 23 33.79 24.17 -49.19
CA CYS A 23 33.17 24.74 -50.39
C CYS A 23 32.91 23.72 -51.52
N SER A 24 33.49 22.52 -51.47
CA SER A 24 33.32 21.52 -52.53
C SER A 24 32.26 20.46 -52.22
N PHE A 25 31.89 20.27 -50.95
CA PHE A 25 30.91 19.25 -50.54
C PHE A 25 29.44 19.68 -50.74
N THR A 26 29.19 20.99 -50.77
CA THR A 26 27.89 21.56 -51.18
C THR A 26 27.60 21.36 -52.67
N ALA A 27 28.62 21.14 -53.50
CA ALA A 27 28.47 21.00 -54.95
C ALA A 27 28.12 19.58 -55.44
N THR A 28 28.42 18.52 -54.68
CA THR A 28 28.24 17.12 -55.16
C THR A 28 26.88 16.49 -54.81
N LEU A 29 26.06 17.12 -53.96
CA LEU A 29 24.71 16.62 -53.63
C LEU A 29 23.61 17.09 -54.60
N TYR A 30 23.98 17.84 -55.65
CA TYR A 30 23.07 18.23 -56.73
C TYR A 30 22.80 17.10 -57.76
N LEU A 31 23.49 15.95 -57.67
CA LEU A 31 23.39 14.87 -58.66
C LEU A 31 23.17 13.50 -57.99
N SER A 32 21.94 13.01 -58.10
CA SER A 32 21.48 11.62 -57.89
C SER A 32 20.90 11.24 -56.49
N PRO A 33 19.61 10.87 -56.40
CA PRO A 33 18.91 10.57 -55.12
C PRO A 33 19.30 9.27 -54.40
N ASN A 34 20.30 8.52 -54.86
CA ASN A 34 20.57 7.15 -54.39
C ASN A 34 21.69 7.00 -53.34
N ILE A 35 22.23 8.08 -52.79
CA ILE A 35 23.29 8.01 -51.77
C ILE A 35 22.76 7.70 -50.35
N LEU A 36 21.44 7.79 -50.12
CA LEU A 36 20.81 7.56 -48.81
C LEU A 36 20.50 6.08 -48.48
N LEU A 37 20.85 5.13 -49.34
CA LEU A 37 20.49 3.71 -49.19
C LEU A 37 21.69 2.75 -49.20
N LYS A 38 22.65 2.95 -48.30
CA LYS A 38 23.54 1.85 -47.86
C LYS A 38 23.23 1.45 -46.42
N LYS A 39 22.62 0.28 -46.26
CA LYS A 39 22.43 -0.40 -44.96
C LYS A 39 23.81 -0.67 -44.33
N ASN A 40 23.98 -0.31 -43.06
CA ASN A 40 25.15 -0.56 -42.19
C ASN A 40 26.33 0.44 -42.19
N ARG A 41 26.05 1.74 -42.07
CA ARG A 41 27.05 2.72 -41.58
C ARG A 41 26.66 3.24 -40.20
N LYS A 42 27.59 3.22 -39.23
CA LYS A 42 27.44 3.90 -37.92
C LYS A 42 27.87 5.36 -38.07
N TRP A 43 27.02 6.28 -37.66
CA TRP A 43 27.24 7.73 -37.74
C TRP A 43 27.79 8.26 -36.40
N SER A 44 28.72 9.21 -36.45
CA SER A 44 29.09 9.97 -35.26
C SER A 44 27.98 10.98 -34.87
N PRO A 45 27.89 11.41 -33.60
CA PRO A 45 26.89 12.38 -33.15
C PRO A 45 26.92 13.70 -33.93
N GLU A 46 28.09 14.17 -34.35
CA GLU A 46 28.25 15.39 -35.16
C GLU A 46 27.81 15.21 -36.62
N GLU A 47 28.04 14.04 -37.23
CA GLU A 47 27.58 13.76 -38.59
C GLU A 47 26.06 13.59 -38.65
N ALA A 48 25.45 13.02 -37.60
CA ALA A 48 23.99 12.93 -37.46
C ALA A 48 23.35 14.32 -37.27
N LEU A 49 24.00 15.21 -36.51
CA LEU A 49 23.56 16.60 -36.34
C LEU A 49 23.65 17.41 -37.64
N LYS A 50 24.72 17.22 -38.42
CA LYS A 50 24.91 17.86 -39.75
C LYS A 50 23.90 17.35 -40.77
N LEU A 51 23.57 16.06 -40.76
CA LEU A 51 22.53 15.46 -41.61
C LEU A 51 21.13 15.96 -41.24
N PHE A 52 20.84 16.13 -39.94
CA PHE A 52 19.59 16.71 -39.43
C PHE A 52 19.42 18.17 -39.92
N PHE A 53 20.46 18.99 -39.82
CA PHE A 53 20.42 20.38 -40.30
C PHE A 53 20.27 20.47 -41.83
N VAL A 54 20.98 19.65 -42.60
CA VAL A 54 20.84 19.64 -44.08
C VAL A 54 19.43 19.24 -44.51
N VAL A 55 18.80 18.27 -43.84
CA VAL A 55 17.47 17.76 -44.19
C VAL A 55 16.33 18.66 -43.72
N VAL A 56 16.47 19.34 -42.57
CA VAL A 56 15.52 20.36 -42.10
C VAL A 56 15.53 21.58 -43.01
N VAL A 57 16.72 22.00 -43.47
CA VAL A 57 16.86 23.11 -44.44
C VAL A 57 16.33 22.72 -45.83
N PHE A 58 16.47 21.45 -46.26
CA PHE A 58 15.90 20.96 -47.53
C PHE A 58 14.37 20.75 -47.49
N SER A 59 13.80 20.39 -46.33
CA SER A 59 12.34 20.23 -46.14
C SER A 59 11.58 21.57 -46.16
N LEU A 60 12.27 22.67 -45.87
CA LEU A 60 11.69 24.01 -45.91
C LEU A 60 11.64 24.59 -47.33
N ASN A 61 12.31 23.98 -48.31
CA ASN A 61 12.46 24.50 -49.68
C ASN A 61 12.04 23.54 -50.81
N THR A 62 11.20 22.52 -50.54
CA THR A 62 10.70 21.60 -51.59
C THR A 62 9.18 21.35 -51.51
N PRO A 63 8.50 21.03 -52.63
CA PRO A 63 7.02 21.12 -52.71
C PRO A 63 6.25 19.98 -52.01
N LYS A 64 6.90 19.07 -51.27
CA LYS A 64 6.22 17.94 -50.59
C LYS A 64 6.87 17.58 -49.23
N PRO A 65 6.53 18.26 -48.12
CA PRO A 65 7.18 18.05 -46.81
C PRO A 65 6.78 16.76 -46.07
N PHE A 66 5.57 16.24 -46.32
CA PHE A 66 4.95 15.21 -45.46
C PHE A 66 5.55 13.80 -45.61
N VAL A 67 6.16 13.48 -46.76
CA VAL A 67 6.72 12.14 -47.05
C VAL A 67 8.12 11.95 -46.46
N TYR A 68 8.88 13.03 -46.27
CA TYR A 68 10.20 12.98 -45.64
C TYR A 68 10.11 12.95 -44.10
N TYR A 69 9.12 13.64 -43.53
CA TYR A 69 8.87 13.66 -42.09
C TYR A 69 8.59 12.25 -41.53
N LEU A 70 7.78 11.45 -42.24
CA LEU A 70 7.46 10.06 -41.87
C LEU A 70 8.63 9.06 -42.04
N LYS A 71 9.62 9.35 -42.89
CA LYS A 71 10.80 8.47 -43.08
C LYS A 71 11.94 8.78 -42.09
N LEU A 72 12.05 10.02 -41.61
CA LEU A 72 13.02 10.43 -40.59
C LEU A 72 12.66 9.91 -39.19
N SER A 73 11.37 9.79 -38.89
CA SER A 73 10.91 9.23 -37.59
C SER A 73 11.41 7.80 -37.38
N CYS A 74 11.59 7.03 -38.45
CA CYS A 74 12.07 5.65 -38.39
C CYS A 74 13.59 5.50 -38.20
N ILE A 75 14.40 6.54 -38.43
CA ILE A 75 15.88 6.45 -38.38
C ILE A 75 16.43 6.84 -36.98
N PHE A 76 15.73 7.68 -36.22
CA PHE A 76 16.24 8.23 -34.94
C PHE A 76 15.75 7.50 -33.67
N ILE A 77 14.94 6.44 -33.80
CA ILE A 77 14.39 5.69 -32.65
C ILE A 77 15.45 4.80 -31.96
N HIS A 78 16.65 4.61 -32.53
CA HIS A 78 17.65 3.68 -32.02
C HIS A 78 18.97 4.29 -31.49
N ILE A 79 19.03 5.59 -31.15
CA ILE A 79 20.21 6.20 -30.50
C ILE A 79 19.85 6.73 -29.09
N PRO A 80 20.38 6.15 -27.99
CA PRO A 80 19.97 6.47 -26.62
C PRO A 80 20.24 7.90 -26.13
N ALA A 81 21.23 8.61 -26.69
CA ALA A 81 21.65 9.92 -26.20
C ALA A 81 20.74 11.11 -26.59
N PHE A 82 19.73 10.90 -27.44
CA PHE A 82 18.91 12.00 -27.99
C PHE A 82 17.45 12.06 -27.50
N ARG A 83 17.02 11.16 -26.59
CA ARG A 83 15.61 11.07 -26.19
C ARG A 83 15.13 12.22 -25.29
N ASN A 84 16.03 12.84 -24.52
CA ASN A 84 15.66 13.91 -23.58
C ASN A 84 15.77 15.35 -24.15
N HIS A 85 16.57 15.59 -25.18
CA HIS A 85 16.68 16.93 -25.79
C HIS A 85 15.68 17.17 -26.93
N VAL A 86 15.24 16.13 -27.65
CA VAL A 86 14.20 16.27 -28.68
C VAL A 86 12.81 16.51 -28.04
N HIS A 87 12.57 15.96 -26.85
CA HIS A 87 11.29 16.14 -26.15
C HIS A 87 11.06 17.56 -25.60
N VAL A 88 12.11 18.23 -25.13
CA VAL A 88 12.00 19.61 -24.60
C VAL A 88 11.80 20.62 -25.74
N VAL A 89 12.51 20.45 -26.85
CA VAL A 89 12.34 21.32 -28.04
C VAL A 89 10.99 21.05 -28.72
N ALA A 90 10.53 19.80 -28.80
CA ALA A 90 9.20 19.47 -29.29
C ALA A 90 8.08 19.93 -28.35
N MET A 91 8.25 19.88 -27.03
CA MET A 91 7.26 20.39 -26.07
C MET A 91 7.11 21.91 -26.15
N VAL A 92 8.20 22.66 -26.34
CA VAL A 92 8.13 24.13 -26.51
C VAL A 92 7.44 24.51 -27.83
N ILE A 93 7.60 23.71 -28.89
CA ILE A 93 6.93 23.96 -30.18
C ILE A 93 5.43 23.57 -30.15
N ASN A 94 5.07 22.48 -29.45
CA ASN A 94 3.69 22.00 -29.40
C ASN A 94 2.83 22.71 -28.34
N ALA A 95 3.42 23.19 -27.24
CA ALA A 95 2.67 23.92 -26.19
C ALA A 95 2.35 25.38 -26.58
N ASN A 96 3.09 25.95 -27.54
CA ASN A 96 3.00 27.38 -27.87
C ASN A 96 2.32 27.68 -29.21
N GLY A 97 1.47 26.77 -29.73
CA GLY A 97 0.59 27.07 -30.87
C GLY A 97 1.30 27.52 -32.16
N LEU A 98 2.58 27.17 -32.34
CA LEU A 98 3.28 27.32 -33.61
C LEU A 98 2.71 26.36 -34.66
N SER A 99 2.26 25.18 -34.22
CA SER A 99 1.51 24.24 -35.06
C SER A 99 0.21 24.86 -35.58
N THR A 100 -0.49 25.67 -34.79
CA THR A 100 -1.72 26.36 -35.20
C THR A 100 -1.49 27.45 -36.23
N ILE A 101 -0.38 28.21 -36.14
CA ILE A 101 -0.05 29.29 -37.09
C ILE A 101 0.39 28.71 -38.45
N SER A 102 1.21 27.66 -38.47
CA SER A 102 1.55 26.95 -39.71
C SER A 102 0.30 26.32 -40.34
N HIS A 103 -0.64 25.85 -39.51
CA HIS A 103 -1.90 25.28 -39.96
C HIS A 103 -2.88 26.34 -40.49
N GLU A 104 -2.86 27.58 -39.98
CA GLU A 104 -3.62 28.71 -40.52
C GLU A 104 -3.10 29.15 -41.89
N TYR A 105 -1.78 29.23 -42.08
CA TYR A 105 -1.21 29.53 -43.39
C TYR A 105 -1.60 28.48 -44.44
N LEU A 106 -1.47 27.19 -44.09
CA LEU A 106 -1.80 26.09 -45.01
C LEU A 106 -3.30 26.01 -45.33
N LYS A 107 -4.18 26.45 -44.43
CA LYS A 107 -5.64 26.32 -44.60
C LYS A 107 -6.28 27.47 -45.39
N GLY A 108 -5.65 28.64 -45.46
CA GLY A 108 -6.25 29.81 -46.15
C GLY A 108 -5.29 30.72 -46.89
N SER A 109 -4.12 31.01 -46.31
CA SER A 109 -3.18 31.99 -46.88
C SER A 109 -2.28 31.43 -47.99
N TYR A 110 -2.02 30.12 -47.98
CA TYR A 110 -1.23 29.44 -49.01
C TYR A 110 -1.84 29.58 -50.41
N ALA A 111 -3.17 29.47 -50.52
CA ALA A 111 -3.87 29.61 -51.80
C ALA A 111 -3.71 31.04 -52.38
N LEU A 112 -3.68 32.06 -51.52
CA LEU A 112 -3.52 33.46 -51.92
C LEU A 112 -2.10 33.75 -52.43
N ASP A 113 -1.09 33.24 -51.75
CA ASP A 113 0.31 33.37 -52.20
C ASP A 113 0.59 32.53 -53.45
N LEU A 114 -0.01 31.35 -53.58
CA LEU A 114 0.10 30.52 -54.77
C LEU A 114 -0.49 31.20 -56.00
N GLU A 115 -1.63 31.89 -55.85
CA GLU A 115 -2.26 32.63 -56.94
C GLU A 115 -1.47 33.90 -57.30
N ALA A 116 -0.92 34.61 -56.31
CA ALA A 116 -0.02 35.74 -56.54
C ALA A 116 1.23 35.34 -57.34
N VAL A 117 1.84 34.20 -57.02
CA VAL A 117 2.99 33.67 -57.78
C VAL A 117 2.60 33.30 -59.22
N LYS A 118 1.43 32.70 -59.45
CA LYS A 118 0.94 32.43 -60.81
C LYS A 118 0.74 33.70 -61.64
N GLN A 119 0.43 34.82 -60.99
CA GLN A 119 0.30 36.14 -61.62
C GLN A 119 1.63 36.90 -61.76
N GLY A 120 2.77 36.25 -61.49
CA GLY A 120 4.10 36.81 -61.67
C GLY A 120 4.66 37.56 -60.47
N ALA A 121 4.08 37.41 -59.27
CA ALA A 121 4.62 38.02 -58.06
C ALA A 121 5.97 37.39 -57.68
N SER A 122 6.94 38.24 -57.35
CA SER A 122 8.30 37.85 -56.91
C SER A 122 8.41 37.63 -55.39
N SER A 123 7.30 37.71 -54.64
CA SER A 123 7.29 37.57 -53.18
C SER A 123 6.05 36.84 -52.68
N LEU A 124 6.14 36.27 -51.46
CA LEU A 124 5.07 35.52 -50.78
C LEU A 124 4.56 36.34 -49.56
N PRO A 125 3.71 37.35 -49.77
CA PRO A 125 3.33 38.30 -48.72
C PRO A 125 2.61 37.66 -47.53
N HIS A 126 1.80 36.61 -47.73
CA HIS A 126 1.06 36.00 -46.64
C HIS A 126 1.92 35.02 -45.82
N LEU A 127 2.85 34.32 -46.47
CA LEU A 127 3.86 33.50 -45.80
C LEU A 127 4.78 34.40 -44.98
N ASN A 128 5.23 35.51 -45.55
CA ASN A 128 6.09 36.46 -44.84
C ASN A 128 5.38 37.02 -43.60
N LYS A 129 4.10 37.40 -43.73
CA LYS A 129 3.27 37.84 -42.60
C LYS A 129 3.12 36.75 -41.51
N THR A 130 2.98 35.49 -41.91
CA THR A 130 2.87 34.34 -40.99
C THR A 130 4.19 34.07 -40.26
N LEU A 131 5.31 34.16 -40.97
CA LEU A 131 6.66 33.99 -40.41
C LEU A 131 6.99 35.11 -39.42
N VAL A 132 6.67 36.36 -39.74
CA VAL A 132 6.83 37.49 -38.82
C VAL A 132 5.98 37.30 -37.55
N ALA A 133 4.71 36.89 -37.68
CA ALA A 133 3.86 36.61 -36.52
C ALA A 133 4.42 35.48 -35.63
N SER A 134 4.97 34.43 -36.24
CA SER A 134 5.62 33.32 -35.53
C SER A 134 6.88 33.77 -34.81
N CYS A 135 7.70 34.60 -35.45
CA CYS A 135 8.92 35.17 -34.86
C CYS A 135 8.60 36.10 -33.67
N LYS A 136 7.56 36.94 -33.76
CA LYS A 136 7.09 37.78 -32.64
C LYS A 136 6.70 36.95 -31.42
N ARG A 137 5.98 35.86 -31.63
CA ARG A 137 5.56 34.96 -30.54
C ARG A 137 6.74 34.26 -29.89
N LEU A 138 7.68 33.77 -30.71
CA LEU A 138 8.91 33.14 -30.21
C LEU A 138 9.79 34.14 -29.44
N ASN A 139 9.88 35.39 -29.91
CA ASN A 139 10.57 36.48 -29.22
C ASN A 139 9.99 36.76 -27.84
N GLY A 140 8.66 36.80 -27.70
CA GLY A 140 8.01 36.98 -26.39
C GLY A 140 8.22 35.83 -25.40
N GLU A 141 8.35 34.59 -25.88
CA GLU A 141 8.68 33.44 -25.03
C GLU A 141 10.16 33.46 -24.60
N VAL A 142 11.06 33.83 -25.50
CA VAL A 142 12.48 34.04 -25.16
C VAL A 142 12.64 35.13 -24.10
N ASP A 143 11.84 36.20 -24.15
CA ASP A 143 11.84 37.25 -23.12
C ASP A 143 11.38 36.74 -21.75
N LYS A 144 10.36 35.87 -21.69
CA LYS A 144 9.92 35.24 -20.44
C LYS A 144 11.01 34.34 -19.85
N VAL A 145 11.69 33.55 -20.69
CA VAL A 145 12.79 32.69 -20.25
C VAL A 145 14.00 33.52 -19.80
N LEU A 146 14.35 34.59 -20.51
CA LEU A 146 15.41 35.52 -20.11
C LEU A 146 15.11 36.17 -18.76
N SER A 147 13.86 36.59 -18.51
CA SER A 147 13.44 37.13 -17.21
C SER A 147 13.55 36.09 -16.08
N GLY A 148 13.17 34.84 -16.33
CA GLY A 148 13.36 33.74 -15.37
C GLY A 148 14.84 33.42 -15.09
N LEU A 149 15.69 33.48 -16.12
CA LEU A 149 17.13 33.27 -15.99
C LEU A 149 17.84 34.44 -15.31
N GLU A 150 17.31 35.67 -15.41
CA GLU A 150 17.82 36.82 -14.65
C GLU A 150 17.69 36.58 -13.14
N ILE A 151 16.57 36.00 -12.69
CA ILE A 151 16.34 35.64 -11.28
C ILE A 151 17.37 34.61 -10.80
N LEU A 152 17.63 33.58 -11.62
CA LEU A 152 18.65 32.55 -11.33
C LEU A 152 20.07 33.13 -11.35
N SER A 153 20.38 34.03 -12.28
CA SER A 153 21.68 34.68 -12.38
C SER A 153 22.01 35.52 -11.13
N LYS A 154 21.01 36.20 -10.53
CA LYS A 154 21.18 36.96 -9.27
C LYS A 154 21.67 36.12 -8.08
N VAL A 155 21.40 34.80 -8.11
CA VAL A 155 21.82 33.86 -7.05
C VAL A 155 23.30 33.49 -7.18
N PHE A 156 23.82 33.43 -8.40
CA PHE A 156 25.19 32.97 -8.67
C PHE A 156 26.18 34.11 -8.99
N ASP A 157 25.72 35.26 -9.49
CA ASP A 157 26.54 36.45 -9.81
C ASP A 157 25.70 37.71 -10.10
N GLN A 158 25.78 38.73 -9.24
CA GLN A 158 25.05 40.00 -9.40
C GLN A 158 25.48 40.83 -10.62
N GLN A 159 26.72 40.71 -11.12
CA GLN A 159 27.19 41.47 -12.30
C GLN A 159 26.58 40.94 -13.61
N SER A 160 26.45 39.62 -13.72
CA SER A 160 25.85 38.95 -14.88
C SER A 160 24.35 39.28 -14.99
N ALA A 161 23.65 39.42 -13.86
CA ALA A 161 22.25 39.84 -13.82
C ALA A 161 22.04 41.27 -14.36
N PHE A 162 22.95 42.20 -14.07
CA PHE A 162 22.84 43.60 -14.52
C PHE A 162 22.99 43.74 -16.05
N MET A 163 23.83 42.93 -16.69
CA MET A 163 23.93 42.91 -18.17
C MET A 163 22.64 42.39 -18.82
N VAL A 164 22.00 41.38 -18.22
CA VAL A 164 20.74 40.81 -18.71
C VAL A 164 19.61 41.84 -18.59
N SER A 165 19.50 42.56 -17.47
CA SER A 165 18.49 43.61 -17.29
C SER A 165 18.65 44.77 -18.31
N LYS A 166 19.89 45.16 -18.61
CA LYS A 166 20.19 46.25 -19.57
C LYS A 166 19.82 45.87 -21.01
N MET A 167 19.93 44.60 -21.37
CA MET A 167 19.59 44.09 -22.72
C MET A 167 18.10 43.84 -22.91
N ILE A 168 17.39 43.39 -21.88
CA ILE A 168 15.91 43.32 -21.89
C ILE A 168 15.33 44.72 -22.17
N GLN A 169 15.90 45.77 -21.55
CA GLN A 169 15.50 47.16 -21.78
C GLN A 169 15.84 47.68 -23.20
N GLN A 170 16.94 47.23 -23.82
CA GLN A 170 17.31 47.63 -25.18
C GLN A 170 16.41 47.02 -26.28
N SER A 171 15.71 45.92 -25.98
CA SER A 171 14.85 45.22 -26.95
C SER A 171 13.47 45.85 -27.18
N VAL A 172 13.12 46.89 -26.43
CA VAL A 172 11.77 47.52 -26.47
C VAL A 172 11.65 48.60 -27.56
N ASN A 173 12.75 49.05 -28.18
CA ASN A 173 12.77 50.29 -28.98
C ASN A 173 13.21 50.17 -30.46
N GLN A 174 13.07 49.02 -31.12
CA GLN A 174 13.34 48.93 -32.57
C GLN A 174 12.23 48.18 -33.30
N GLY A 175 11.52 48.90 -34.19
CA GLY A 175 10.44 48.37 -35.02
C GLY A 175 10.89 48.06 -36.45
N GLY A 176 10.26 47.03 -37.03
CA GLY A 176 10.25 46.73 -38.47
C GLY A 176 11.53 46.11 -39.01
N ASP A 177 11.44 44.88 -39.52
CA ASP A 177 12.47 44.09 -40.24
C ASP A 177 13.68 43.53 -39.47
N GLN A 178 14.00 43.97 -38.24
CA GLN A 178 15.12 43.43 -37.45
C GLN A 178 14.74 42.34 -36.41
N GLU A 179 13.50 41.84 -36.42
CA GLU A 179 12.97 40.95 -35.36
C GLU A 179 13.62 39.56 -35.30
N LEU A 180 13.98 38.98 -36.46
CA LEU A 180 14.63 37.67 -36.52
C LEU A 180 16.08 37.75 -36.05
N GLU A 181 16.80 38.81 -36.43
CA GLU A 181 18.17 39.05 -35.92
C GLU A 181 18.18 39.36 -34.43
N ASN A 182 17.20 40.11 -33.93
CA ASN A 182 17.02 40.33 -32.50
C ASN A 182 16.76 39.02 -31.75
N LEU A 183 15.94 38.13 -32.30
CA LEU A 183 15.67 36.81 -31.72
C LEU A 183 16.92 35.91 -31.74
N VAL A 184 17.67 35.88 -32.84
CA VAL A 184 18.93 35.13 -32.96
C VAL A 184 19.96 35.65 -31.95
N THR A 185 20.03 36.98 -31.77
CA THR A 185 20.91 37.63 -30.79
C THR A 185 20.49 37.28 -29.37
N LYS A 186 19.19 37.34 -29.03
CA LYS A 186 18.67 36.92 -27.72
C LYS A 186 18.93 35.44 -27.43
N LEU A 187 18.80 34.56 -28.43
CA LEU A 187 19.08 33.12 -28.29
C LEU A 187 20.58 32.84 -28.12
N ALA A 188 21.45 33.59 -28.80
CA ALA A 188 22.89 33.51 -28.61
C ALA A 188 23.29 33.95 -27.19
N ILE A 189 22.73 35.05 -26.70
CA ILE A 189 22.96 35.53 -25.33
C ILE A 189 22.41 34.54 -24.30
N LEU A 190 21.23 33.96 -24.53
CA LEU A 190 20.64 32.93 -23.66
C LEU A 190 21.55 31.70 -23.57
N LYS A 191 22.09 31.25 -24.71
CA LYS A 191 23.05 30.16 -24.78
C LYS A 191 24.32 30.48 -23.99
N ASP A 192 24.85 31.69 -24.13
CA ASP A 192 26.08 32.10 -23.44
C ASP A 192 25.85 32.27 -21.93
N LEU A 193 24.69 32.80 -21.52
CA LEU A 193 24.29 32.93 -20.12
C LEU A 193 24.11 31.56 -19.46
N LEU A 194 23.42 30.64 -20.13
CA LEU A 194 23.25 29.27 -19.66
C LEU A 194 24.59 28.55 -19.55
N SER A 195 25.47 28.70 -20.54
CA SER A 195 26.82 28.13 -20.49
C SER A 195 27.68 28.74 -19.38
N SER A 196 27.51 30.03 -19.09
CA SER A 196 28.18 30.72 -17.98
C SER A 196 27.68 30.22 -16.61
N ILE A 197 26.36 30.10 -16.43
CA ILE A 197 25.75 29.56 -15.21
C ILE A 197 26.16 28.10 -15.02
N GLU A 198 26.15 27.30 -16.08
CA GLU A 198 26.58 25.90 -16.06
C GLU A 198 28.06 25.77 -15.65
N LYS A 199 28.97 26.54 -16.28
CA LYS A 199 30.39 26.54 -15.92
C LYS A 199 30.64 27.00 -14.48
N LYS A 200 29.90 27.98 -13.98
CA LYS A 200 30.04 28.49 -12.62
C LYS A 200 29.44 27.53 -11.58
N ALA A 201 28.31 26.91 -11.86
CA ALA A 201 27.75 25.84 -11.05
C ALA A 201 28.69 24.64 -10.99
N LEU A 202 29.30 24.27 -12.13
CA LEU A 202 30.31 23.23 -12.21
C LEU A 202 31.55 23.59 -11.37
N LYS A 203 32.02 24.84 -11.44
CA LYS A 203 33.15 25.33 -10.63
C LYS A 203 32.84 25.31 -9.13
N ALA A 204 31.64 25.75 -8.71
CA ALA A 204 31.21 25.70 -7.31
C ALA A 204 31.13 24.25 -6.77
N LEU A 205 30.70 23.29 -7.60
CA LEU A 205 30.70 21.87 -7.27
C LEU A 205 32.11 21.26 -7.23
N GLN A 206 33.02 21.74 -8.07
CA GLN A 206 34.43 21.33 -8.10
C GLN A 206 35.21 21.87 -6.90
N ASP A 207 34.98 23.12 -6.50
CA ASP A 207 35.59 23.74 -5.32
C ASP A 207 35.14 23.05 -4.02
N MET A 208 33.92 22.48 -3.98
CA MET A 208 33.46 21.62 -2.89
C MET A 208 34.11 20.21 -2.88
N SER A 209 34.73 19.76 -3.98
CA SER A 209 35.34 18.42 -4.10
C SER A 209 36.84 18.36 -3.76
N LEU A 210 37.53 19.50 -3.59
CA LEU A 210 38.98 19.54 -3.34
C LEU A 210 39.38 19.50 -1.85
N THR A 211 38.44 19.23 -0.95
CA THR A 211 38.74 18.80 0.42
C THR A 211 38.40 17.29 0.54
N SER A 212 39.41 16.47 0.79
CA SER A 212 39.36 14.99 0.80
C SER A 212 40.39 14.48 1.84
N PRO A 213 40.36 13.22 2.33
CA PRO A 213 39.78 12.03 1.67
C PRO A 213 39.01 11.02 2.56
N CYS A 214 38.02 10.32 1.99
CA CYS A 214 37.80 8.90 2.27
C CYS A 214 36.99 8.23 1.13
N SER A 215 37.27 6.94 0.94
CA SER A 215 36.90 5.95 -0.09
C SER A 215 35.40 5.85 -0.48
N PRO A 216 35.04 5.16 -1.60
CA PRO A 216 34.02 5.58 -2.57
C PRO A 216 32.54 5.28 -2.21
N PRO A 217 31.56 6.11 -2.61
CA PRO A 217 30.15 5.96 -2.25
C PRO A 217 29.28 5.22 -3.30
N PRO A 218 28.14 4.62 -2.89
CA PRO A 218 27.15 4.03 -3.77
C PRO A 218 26.06 5.01 -4.23
N LEU A 219 25.30 4.55 -5.23
CA LEU A 219 24.17 5.15 -5.95
C LEU A 219 23.20 6.01 -5.11
N HIS A 220 22.76 7.12 -5.74
CA HIS A 220 21.58 7.93 -5.44
C HIS A 220 21.19 8.10 -3.97
N SER A 221 21.55 9.26 -3.40
CA SER A 221 21.02 9.73 -2.11
C SER A 221 19.49 9.87 -2.17
N MET A 222 18.80 8.84 -1.71
CA MET A 222 17.58 9.00 -0.94
C MET A 222 17.88 10.01 0.17
N ARG A 223 17.07 11.06 0.32
CA ARG A 223 17.14 11.90 1.52
C ARG A 223 16.93 10.97 2.72
N HIS A 224 17.99 10.71 3.46
CA HIS A 224 17.94 9.84 4.64
C HIS A 224 16.91 10.43 5.61
N SER A 225 15.83 9.69 5.84
CA SER A 225 15.08 9.77 7.09
C SER A 225 16.07 9.74 8.25
N LYS A 226 15.82 10.46 9.35
CA LYS A 226 16.56 10.28 10.63
C LYS A 226 16.95 8.81 10.80
N SER A 227 18.26 8.56 10.87
CA SER A 227 18.80 7.23 11.12
C SER A 227 18.19 6.71 12.42
N ILE A 228 17.57 5.54 12.40
CA ILE A 228 16.98 4.97 13.62
C ILE A 228 18.14 4.74 14.60
N PRO A 229 18.13 5.40 15.78
CA PRO A 229 19.22 5.27 16.72
C PRO A 229 19.32 3.83 17.22
N VAL A 230 20.54 3.37 17.50
CA VAL A 230 20.78 2.03 18.05
C VAL A 230 20.03 1.88 19.37
N GLN A 231 19.17 0.86 19.46
CA GLN A 231 18.32 0.64 20.62
C GLN A 231 18.83 -0.51 21.47
N ALA A 232 18.98 -0.29 22.78
CA ALA A 232 19.45 -1.28 23.74
C ALA A 232 18.34 -1.74 24.69
N PHE A 233 18.20 -3.04 24.86
CA PHE A 233 17.20 -3.69 25.71
C PHE A 233 17.89 -4.48 26.82
N GLU A 234 17.61 -4.13 28.08
CA GLU A 234 18.03 -4.95 29.22
C GLU A 234 17.10 -6.17 29.35
N VAL A 235 17.68 -7.37 29.37
CA VAL A 235 16.95 -8.64 29.42
C VAL A 235 17.61 -9.62 30.40
N LYS A 236 16.84 -10.61 30.84
CA LYS A 236 17.36 -11.76 31.60
C LYS A 236 17.39 -12.99 30.70
N LEU A 237 18.46 -13.78 30.78
CA LEU A 237 18.50 -15.08 30.11
C LEU A 237 17.70 -16.10 30.91
N ASP A 238 16.76 -16.77 30.28
CA ASP A 238 16.01 -17.89 30.88
C ASP A 238 16.84 -19.16 30.75
N VAL A 239 17.31 -19.68 31.88
CA VAL A 239 18.24 -20.81 31.96
C VAL A 239 17.48 -22.00 32.54
N TYR A 240 17.47 -23.13 31.84
CA TYR A 240 16.80 -24.35 32.30
C TYR A 240 17.36 -24.82 33.65
N LEU A 241 16.48 -25.42 34.48
CA LEU A 241 16.73 -25.85 35.87
C LEU A 241 18.02 -26.68 36.07
N ALA A 242 18.47 -27.41 35.04
CA ALA A 242 19.69 -28.24 35.08
C ALA A 242 21.01 -27.44 35.07
N GLU A 243 21.02 -26.20 34.58
CA GLU A 243 22.21 -25.32 34.59
C GLU A 243 22.23 -24.39 35.81
N LEU A 244 21.08 -24.15 36.45
CA LEU A 244 20.94 -23.33 37.65
C LEU A 244 21.68 -23.89 38.88
N THR A 245 21.90 -25.20 38.95
CA THR A 245 22.64 -25.86 40.05
C THR A 245 24.14 -25.59 40.03
N LYS A 246 24.71 -25.10 38.92
CA LYS A 246 26.12 -24.66 38.82
C LYS A 246 26.32 -23.15 38.91
N ILE A 247 25.29 -22.34 38.63
CA ILE A 247 25.41 -20.89 38.49
C ILE A 247 24.24 -20.21 39.21
N GLY A 248 24.35 -20.06 40.53
CA GLY A 248 23.27 -19.60 41.40
C GLY A 248 22.82 -18.12 41.25
N LYS A 249 22.89 -17.48 40.07
CA LYS A 249 22.44 -16.09 39.85
C LYS A 249 21.88 -15.87 38.44
N SER A 250 20.76 -15.14 38.34
CA SER A 250 20.18 -14.64 37.09
C SER A 250 21.20 -13.76 36.36
N GLN A 251 21.56 -14.13 35.12
CA GLN A 251 22.51 -13.39 34.28
C GLN A 251 21.77 -12.29 33.51
N LYS A 252 22.24 -11.04 33.66
CA LYS A 252 21.71 -9.88 32.93
C LYS A 252 22.44 -9.72 31.59
N TYR A 253 21.67 -9.48 30.54
CA TYR A 253 22.16 -9.22 29.19
C TYR A 253 21.63 -7.88 28.68
N THR A 254 22.34 -7.31 27.71
CA THR A 254 21.89 -6.17 26.93
C THR A 254 21.85 -6.58 25.45
N LEU A 255 20.69 -6.45 24.83
CA LEU A 255 20.49 -6.68 23.39
C LEU A 255 20.43 -5.32 22.68
N SER A 256 21.39 -5.03 21.81
CA SER A 256 21.44 -3.76 21.07
C SER A 256 21.17 -4.00 19.58
N VAL A 257 20.11 -3.38 19.05
CA VAL A 257 19.71 -3.50 17.64
C VAL A 257 20.19 -2.26 16.87
N ASP A 258 21.04 -2.49 15.88
CA ASP A 258 21.51 -1.50 14.91
C ASP A 258 20.81 -1.76 13.56
N VAL A 259 19.66 -1.10 13.36
CA VAL A 259 18.84 -1.23 12.14
C VAL A 259 19.60 -0.75 10.92
N GLU A 260 20.36 0.34 11.05
CA GLU A 260 21.12 0.94 9.96
C GLU A 260 22.32 0.08 9.55
N GLY A 261 23.04 -0.49 10.53
CA GLY A 261 24.19 -1.36 10.30
C GLY A 261 23.86 -2.84 10.10
N GLY A 262 22.61 -3.27 10.29
CA GLY A 262 22.17 -4.64 10.04
C GLY A 262 22.64 -5.66 11.09
N ARG A 263 22.84 -5.21 12.34
CA ARG A 263 23.50 -5.97 13.40
C ARG A 263 22.71 -6.00 14.71
N LEU A 264 22.71 -7.15 15.38
CA LEU A 264 22.28 -7.35 16.75
C LEU A 264 23.51 -7.67 17.62
N VAL A 265 23.78 -6.84 18.62
CA VAL A 265 24.86 -7.06 19.61
C VAL A 265 24.24 -7.63 20.89
N VAL A 266 24.74 -8.78 21.35
CA VAL A 266 24.33 -9.44 22.59
C VAL A 266 25.47 -9.32 23.60
N MET A 267 25.31 -8.46 24.59
CA MET A 267 26.33 -8.20 25.63
C MET A 267 25.97 -8.87 26.94
N LYS A 268 26.94 -9.54 27.57
CA LYS A 268 26.83 -10.15 28.90
C LYS A 268 27.57 -9.30 29.92
N LYS A 269 26.88 -8.80 30.95
CA LYS A 269 27.52 -8.10 32.07
C LYS A 269 28.11 -9.11 33.07
N VAL A 270 29.45 -9.19 33.17
CA VAL A 270 30.16 -10.00 34.17
C VAL A 270 30.59 -9.11 35.35
N LYS A 271 30.66 -9.69 36.55
CA LYS A 271 30.78 -8.97 37.84
C LYS A 271 32.07 -8.15 38.04
N ASP A 272 33.08 -8.31 37.18
CA ASP A 272 34.42 -7.70 37.31
C ASP A 272 34.76 -6.68 36.19
N ASN A 273 33.77 -5.95 35.67
CA ASN A 273 33.93 -4.98 34.55
C ASN A 273 34.48 -5.56 33.23
N GLN A 274 34.58 -6.90 33.08
CA GLN A 274 34.79 -7.53 31.79
C GLN A 274 33.45 -7.72 31.08
N GLU A 275 33.33 -7.12 29.89
CA GLU A 275 32.17 -7.26 29.02
C GLU A 275 32.50 -8.27 27.91
N ASP A 276 31.68 -9.31 27.78
CA ASP A 276 31.75 -10.24 26.65
C ASP A 276 30.56 -9.97 25.72
N TRP A 277 30.82 -9.73 24.44
CA TRP A 277 29.80 -9.38 23.45
C TRP A 277 29.90 -10.22 22.20
N ILE A 278 28.74 -10.61 21.67
CA ILE A 278 28.63 -11.35 20.41
C ILE A 278 27.75 -10.54 19.46
N THR A 279 28.24 -10.32 18.24
CA THR A 279 27.51 -9.62 17.19
C THR A 279 26.96 -10.61 16.18
N TYR A 280 25.66 -10.53 15.90
CA TYR A 280 24.96 -11.29 14.89
C TYR A 280 24.50 -10.34 13.78
N THR A 281 24.79 -10.68 12.52
CA THR A 281 24.24 -9.99 11.36
C THR A 281 22.81 -10.49 11.08
N HIS A 282 22.01 -9.71 10.35
CA HIS A 282 20.59 -10.01 10.11
C HIS A 282 20.34 -11.42 9.51
N ASP A 283 21.23 -11.92 8.66
CA ASP A 283 21.18 -13.23 8.02
C ASP A 283 21.41 -14.40 9.01
N LYS A 284 22.15 -14.15 10.09
CA LYS A 284 22.43 -15.15 11.14
C LYS A 284 21.30 -15.33 12.14
N ILE A 285 20.24 -14.51 12.08
CA ILE A 285 19.08 -14.62 12.97
C ILE A 285 17.96 -15.36 12.22
N ARG A 286 17.78 -16.64 12.57
CA ARG A 286 16.94 -17.59 11.85
C ARG A 286 15.50 -17.65 12.33
N GLN A 287 15.24 -17.43 13.62
CA GLN A 287 13.88 -17.46 14.16
C GLN A 287 13.71 -16.57 15.39
N LEU A 288 12.53 -15.95 15.50
CA LEU A 288 12.02 -15.34 16.72
C LEU A 288 10.81 -16.15 17.20
N ILE A 289 10.81 -16.60 18.44
CA ILE A 289 9.78 -17.49 18.99
C ILE A 289 9.14 -16.79 20.19
N LYS A 290 7.92 -16.29 20.03
CA LYS A 290 7.15 -15.63 21.09
C LYS A 290 6.52 -16.68 22.00
N SER A 291 6.63 -16.51 23.32
CA SER A 291 5.97 -17.41 24.28
C SER A 291 4.50 -17.00 24.49
N GLN A 292 3.58 -17.97 24.45
CA GLN A 292 2.17 -17.73 24.82
C GLN A 292 1.97 -17.63 26.33
N ARG A 293 2.71 -18.44 27.11
CA ARG A 293 2.58 -18.48 28.58
C ARG A 293 3.20 -17.27 29.26
N VAL A 294 4.33 -16.81 28.74
CA VAL A 294 5.10 -15.71 29.33
C VAL A 294 5.20 -14.59 28.30
N GLN A 295 4.25 -13.64 28.37
CA GLN A 295 4.03 -12.60 27.36
C GLN A 295 5.25 -11.72 27.05
N ASN A 296 6.21 -11.62 27.96
CA ASN A 296 7.46 -10.88 27.81
C ASN A 296 8.68 -11.77 27.48
N LYS A 297 8.50 -13.07 27.20
CA LYS A 297 9.58 -14.00 26.83
C LYS A 297 9.67 -14.15 25.30
N LEU A 298 10.91 -14.17 24.81
CA LEU A 298 11.25 -14.38 23.39
C LEU A 298 12.43 -15.33 23.26
N GLY A 299 12.25 -16.42 22.51
CA GLY A 299 13.34 -17.25 22.02
C GLY A 299 13.93 -16.66 20.75
N ILE A 300 15.26 -16.55 20.67
CA ILE A 300 15.98 -16.16 19.45
C ILE A 300 16.84 -17.34 19.01
N VAL A 301 16.63 -17.78 17.77
CA VAL A 301 17.39 -18.85 17.14
C VAL A 301 18.45 -18.24 16.24
N PHE A 302 19.71 -18.45 16.61
CA PHE A 302 20.88 -18.00 15.86
C PHE A 302 21.47 -19.16 15.07
N GLU A 303 22.00 -18.86 13.90
CA GLU A 303 22.82 -19.78 13.12
C GLU A 303 24.25 -19.86 13.68
N LYS A 304 24.77 -21.08 13.79
CA LYS A 304 26.17 -21.38 14.15
C LYS A 304 26.85 -22.11 13.00
N GLU A 305 28.18 -22.14 13.00
CA GLU A 305 28.96 -22.90 12.01
C GLU A 305 28.51 -24.37 11.91
N LYS A 306 28.48 -24.90 10.67
CA LYS A 306 28.06 -26.28 10.29
C LYS A 306 26.56 -26.60 10.48
N ASP A 307 25.65 -25.70 10.07
CA ASP A 307 24.18 -25.89 10.12
C ASP A 307 23.60 -26.24 11.51
N LYS A 308 24.33 -25.90 12.58
CA LYS A 308 23.83 -26.06 13.96
C LYS A 308 23.16 -24.76 14.39
N SER A 309 21.94 -24.82 14.90
CA SER A 309 21.25 -23.66 15.46
C SER A 309 21.43 -23.57 16.97
N GLN A 310 21.47 -22.34 17.51
CA GLN A 310 21.47 -22.08 18.95
C GLN A 310 20.24 -21.24 19.31
N ARG A 311 19.33 -21.79 20.12
CA ARG A 311 18.22 -21.03 20.74
C ARG A 311 18.70 -20.40 22.04
N LYS A 312 18.44 -19.10 22.22
CA LYS A 312 18.58 -18.39 23.49
C LYS A 312 17.24 -17.75 23.86
N ASP A 313 16.76 -18.03 25.05
CA ASP A 313 15.50 -17.49 25.55
C ASP A 313 15.74 -16.26 26.43
N PHE A 314 15.16 -15.13 26.08
CA PHE A 314 15.29 -13.86 26.79
C PHE A 314 13.95 -13.41 27.38
N ILE A 315 13.99 -12.88 28.59
CA ILE A 315 12.86 -12.28 29.29
C ILE A 315 13.04 -10.76 29.31
N PHE A 316 12.13 -10.05 28.64
CA PHE A 316 12.09 -8.60 28.56
C PHE A 316 11.40 -7.98 29.78
N ALA A 317 11.62 -6.69 30.03
CA ALA A 317 10.94 -6.00 31.14
C ALA A 317 9.41 -5.95 30.97
N SER A 318 8.90 -5.97 29.74
CA SER A 318 7.46 -6.02 29.44
C SER A 318 7.19 -6.64 28.06
N ALA A 319 5.95 -7.07 27.81
CA ALA A 319 5.51 -7.52 26.50
C ALA A 319 5.63 -6.40 25.44
N LYS A 320 5.38 -5.15 25.84
CA LYS A 320 5.54 -3.95 25.00
C LYS A 320 6.97 -3.80 24.48
N LYS A 321 7.98 -3.93 25.36
CA LYS A 321 9.39 -3.89 24.95
C LYS A 321 9.80 -5.08 24.10
N ARG A 322 9.24 -6.27 24.35
CA ARG A 322 9.45 -7.45 23.49
C ARG A 322 8.95 -7.19 22.07
N GLU A 323 7.74 -6.65 21.92
CA GLU A 323 7.19 -6.32 20.60
C GLU A 323 8.01 -5.25 19.89
N ALA A 324 8.45 -4.21 20.61
CA ALA A 324 9.35 -3.19 20.06
C ALA A 324 10.65 -3.79 19.50
N PHE A 325 11.25 -4.71 20.25
CA PHE A 325 12.45 -5.42 19.81
C PHE A 325 12.20 -6.28 18.55
N CYS A 326 11.08 -6.99 18.47
CA CYS A 326 10.69 -7.76 17.29
C CYS A 326 10.54 -6.85 16.05
N GLN A 327 9.84 -5.72 16.18
CA GLN A 327 9.63 -4.77 15.09
C GLN A 327 10.94 -4.18 14.56
N LEU A 328 11.89 -3.84 15.45
CA LEU A 328 13.20 -3.35 15.05
C LEU A 328 14.02 -4.41 14.31
N LEU A 329 13.97 -5.68 14.75
CA LEU A 329 14.64 -6.78 14.06
C LEU A 329 14.00 -7.08 12.69
N GLN A 330 12.68 -7.01 12.58
CA GLN A 330 11.97 -7.11 11.30
C GLN A 330 12.40 -5.99 10.36
N LEU A 331 12.40 -4.74 10.82
CA LEU A 331 12.83 -3.59 10.03
C LEU A 331 14.29 -3.71 9.58
N MET A 332 15.18 -4.16 10.48
CA MET A 332 16.58 -4.46 10.16
C MET A 332 16.67 -5.53 9.07
N LYS A 333 15.93 -6.64 9.19
CA LYS A 333 15.94 -7.70 8.18
C LYS A 333 15.39 -7.20 6.84
N ASN A 334 14.29 -6.45 6.84
CA ASN A 334 13.72 -5.86 5.62
C ASN A 334 14.75 -5.01 4.88
N LYS A 335 15.41 -4.10 5.62
CA LYS A 335 16.39 -3.15 5.07
C LYS A 335 17.62 -3.83 4.48
N HIS A 336 18.10 -4.91 5.08
CA HIS A 336 19.37 -5.56 4.69
C HIS A 336 19.19 -6.86 3.87
N SER A 337 17.96 -7.34 3.69
CA SER A 337 17.67 -8.58 2.95
C SER A 337 17.93 -8.51 1.43
N ASN A 338 18.24 -7.32 0.88
CA ASN A 338 18.40 -7.07 -0.56
C ASN A 338 17.18 -7.50 -1.42
N GLN A 339 15.97 -7.54 -0.84
CA GLN A 339 14.74 -7.85 -1.56
C GLN A 339 14.20 -6.60 -2.25
N ASP A 340 13.81 -6.72 -3.53
CA ASP A 340 13.28 -5.60 -4.33
C ASP A 340 11.86 -5.17 -3.89
N GLU A 341 11.09 -6.10 -3.32
CA GLU A 341 9.71 -5.87 -2.90
C GLU A 341 9.47 -6.26 -1.43
N PRO A 342 8.68 -5.46 -0.68
CA PRO A 342 8.33 -5.79 0.70
C PRO A 342 7.35 -6.97 0.73
N ASP A 343 7.52 -7.85 1.71
CA ASP A 343 6.56 -8.94 2.01
C ASP A 343 5.65 -8.59 3.20
N MET A 344 5.89 -7.44 3.84
CA MET A 344 5.07 -6.87 4.91
C MET A 344 5.10 -5.35 4.85
N ILE A 345 3.99 -4.73 5.25
CA ILE A 345 3.87 -3.28 5.44
C ILE A 345 3.22 -2.95 6.77
N SER A 346 3.49 -1.75 7.28
CA SER A 346 2.84 -1.17 8.44
C SER A 346 1.78 -0.15 8.04
N ILE A 347 0.57 -0.27 8.59
CA ILE A 347 -0.58 0.59 8.28
C ILE A 347 -1.07 1.26 9.56
N PHE A 348 -1.13 2.58 9.56
CA PHE A 348 -1.86 3.37 10.54
C PHE A 348 -3.30 3.60 10.09
N ILE A 349 -4.24 3.47 11.02
CA ILE A 349 -5.65 3.80 10.83
C ILE A 349 -6.11 4.67 11.99
N GLY A 350 -6.56 5.89 11.69
CA GLY A 350 -7.15 6.81 12.65
C GLY A 350 -8.63 7.05 12.34
N THR A 351 -9.48 7.13 13.35
CA THR A 351 -10.85 7.65 13.24
C THR A 351 -11.08 8.76 14.24
N TRP A 352 -11.68 9.88 13.81
CA TRP A 352 -12.00 10.99 14.71
C TRP A 352 -13.26 11.76 14.28
N ASN A 353 -14.27 11.75 15.14
CA ASN A 353 -15.38 12.68 15.04
C ASN A 353 -14.91 14.05 15.57
N MET A 354 -14.76 15.02 14.66
CA MET A 354 -14.20 16.35 14.96
C MET A 354 -15.23 17.31 15.58
N GLY A 355 -16.50 16.91 15.73
CA GLY A 355 -17.52 17.71 16.40
C GLY A 355 -17.77 19.07 15.74
N SER A 356 -17.59 19.18 14.43
CA SER A 356 -17.76 20.40 13.63
C SER A 356 -16.88 21.57 14.08
N VAL A 357 -15.71 21.28 14.67
CA VAL A 357 -14.69 22.28 14.99
C VAL A 357 -13.35 21.92 14.34
N PRO A 358 -12.52 22.92 14.01
CA PRO A 358 -11.18 22.66 13.52
C PRO A 358 -10.34 21.85 14.52
N ALA A 359 -9.37 21.11 14.00
CA ALA A 359 -8.38 20.43 14.81
C ALA A 359 -7.49 21.44 15.57
N PRO A 360 -6.95 21.08 16.75
CA PRO A 360 -5.93 21.90 17.39
C PRO A 360 -4.64 21.88 16.56
N LYS A 361 -3.73 22.83 16.84
CA LYS A 361 -2.44 22.93 16.12
C LYS A 361 -1.59 21.66 16.27
N ASN A 362 -1.64 21.01 17.43
CA ASN A 362 -0.89 19.80 17.71
C ASN A 362 -1.84 18.61 17.86
N VAL A 363 -1.70 17.64 16.96
CA VAL A 363 -2.39 16.33 17.00
C VAL A 363 -1.37 15.19 16.82
N ALA A 364 -0.11 15.43 17.19
CA ALA A 364 0.98 14.46 17.02
C ALA A 364 0.72 13.15 17.78
N SER A 365 0.14 13.23 18.98
CA SER A 365 -0.24 12.05 19.76
C SER A 365 -1.08 11.04 18.99
N TRP A 366 -1.95 11.52 18.08
CA TRP A 366 -2.80 10.67 17.27
C TRP A 366 -2.01 9.84 16.27
N VAL A 367 -1.15 10.49 15.45
CA VAL A 367 -0.32 9.78 14.46
C VAL A 367 0.80 8.96 15.10
N LEU A 368 1.22 9.34 16.31
CA LEU A 368 2.22 8.63 17.11
C LEU A 368 1.62 7.53 18.01
N CYS A 369 0.29 7.31 17.96
CA CYS A 369 -0.40 6.29 18.76
C CYS A 369 -0.13 6.39 20.28
N ARG A 370 -0.13 7.63 20.80
CA ARG A 370 0.06 7.96 22.22
C ARG A 370 -1.26 8.31 22.89
N GLY A 371 -1.38 7.94 24.17
CA GLY A 371 -2.56 8.16 24.99
C GLY A 371 -2.90 6.91 25.79
N LEU A 372 -4.17 6.49 25.74
CA LEU A 372 -4.73 5.40 26.54
C LEU A 372 -4.99 4.15 25.69
N GLY A 373 -4.97 2.97 26.34
CA GLY A 373 -5.17 1.67 25.69
C GLY A 373 -3.87 0.98 25.26
N LYS A 374 -3.94 0.17 24.21
CA LYS A 374 -2.79 -0.51 23.63
C LYS A 374 -2.00 0.48 22.77
N THR A 375 -1.02 1.14 23.39
CA THR A 375 -0.18 2.17 22.74
C THR A 375 1.12 1.60 22.18
N LEU A 376 1.76 2.34 21.25
CA LEU A 376 3.10 2.00 20.77
C LEU A 376 4.18 2.32 21.83
N ASP A 377 5.28 1.57 21.79
CA ASP A 377 6.48 1.82 22.62
C ASP A 377 7.20 3.08 22.15
N GLU A 378 7.82 3.81 23.08
CA GLU A 378 8.55 5.05 22.78
C GLU A 378 9.53 4.90 21.62
N MET A 379 10.14 3.71 21.48
CA MET A 379 11.06 3.38 20.39
C MET A 379 10.35 3.11 19.07
N THR A 380 9.23 2.39 19.08
CA THR A 380 8.46 2.05 17.86
C THR A 380 7.73 3.24 17.26
N VAL A 381 7.41 4.23 18.09
CA VAL A 381 6.76 5.48 17.68
C VAL A 381 7.60 6.27 16.66
N THR A 382 8.92 6.08 16.63
CA THR A 382 9.79 6.76 15.66
C THR A 382 9.81 6.10 14.29
N ILE A 383 9.21 4.92 14.13
CA ILE A 383 9.22 4.17 12.86
C ILE A 383 8.02 4.65 12.03
N PRO A 384 8.24 5.29 10.86
CA PRO A 384 7.13 5.75 10.04
C PRO A 384 6.35 4.59 9.42
N HIS A 385 5.03 4.61 9.50
CA HIS A 385 4.16 3.64 8.83
C HIS A 385 4.18 3.79 7.30
N ASP A 386 4.01 2.70 6.56
CA ASP A 386 4.03 2.70 5.10
C ASP A 386 2.78 3.37 4.51
N LEU A 387 1.65 3.17 5.18
CA LEU A 387 0.35 3.77 4.88
C LEU A 387 -0.23 4.46 6.12
N TYR A 388 -0.83 5.63 5.92
CA TYR A 388 -1.68 6.32 6.90
C TYR A 388 -3.08 6.50 6.33
N VAL A 389 -4.07 6.03 7.08
CA VAL A 389 -5.49 6.13 6.74
C VAL A 389 -6.19 6.96 7.80
N PHE A 390 -6.78 8.09 7.39
CA PHE A 390 -7.49 9.00 8.28
C PHE A 390 -8.96 9.03 7.94
N GLY A 391 -9.80 8.53 8.84
CA GLY A 391 -11.24 8.72 8.83
C GLY A 391 -11.64 9.88 9.74
N SER A 392 -12.45 10.81 9.23
CA SER A 392 -13.07 11.84 10.08
C SER A 392 -14.57 11.90 9.86
N GLN A 393 -15.30 12.32 10.90
CA GLN A 393 -16.72 12.61 10.88
C GLN A 393 -16.97 13.99 11.49
N GLU A 394 -18.07 14.65 11.12
CA GLU A 394 -18.33 16.04 11.51
C GLU A 394 -17.14 16.97 11.20
N ASN A 395 -16.37 16.67 10.15
CA ASN A 395 -15.23 17.47 9.74
C ASN A 395 -15.69 18.63 8.85
N SER A 396 -15.64 19.85 9.39
CA SER A 396 -16.01 21.09 8.70
C SER A 396 -14.88 21.71 7.87
N VAL A 397 -13.65 21.21 7.98
CA VAL A 397 -12.46 21.72 7.26
C VAL A 397 -12.55 21.29 5.81
N CYS A 398 -12.19 22.14 4.84
CA CYS A 398 -12.24 21.73 3.42
C CYS A 398 -11.20 20.64 3.10
N ASP A 399 -11.46 19.81 2.08
CA ASP A 399 -10.65 18.62 1.78
C ASP A 399 -9.17 18.95 1.58
N ARG A 400 -8.88 20.01 0.82
CA ARG A 400 -7.51 20.44 0.51
C ARG A 400 -6.75 20.83 1.78
N GLU A 401 -7.33 21.70 2.59
CA GLU A 401 -6.73 22.17 3.84
C GLU A 401 -6.53 21.04 4.86
N TRP A 402 -7.51 20.13 4.96
CA TRP A 402 -7.41 18.98 5.85
C TRP A 402 -6.26 18.05 5.44
N VAL A 403 -6.14 17.73 4.16
CA VAL A 403 -5.08 16.87 3.63
C VAL A 403 -3.71 17.55 3.71
N GLU A 404 -3.62 18.84 3.41
CA GLU A 404 -2.38 19.62 3.56
C GLU A 404 -1.91 19.64 5.02
N SER A 405 -2.84 19.79 5.98
CA SER A 405 -2.53 19.73 7.41
C SER A 405 -2.04 18.35 7.85
N LEU A 406 -2.67 17.27 7.37
CA LEU A 406 -2.20 15.90 7.64
C LEU A 406 -0.81 15.65 7.06
N ARG A 407 -0.54 16.13 5.84
CA ARG A 407 0.79 16.02 5.21
C ARG A 407 1.85 16.80 5.98
N ALA A 408 1.53 18.02 6.43
CA ALA A 408 2.44 18.83 7.24
C ALA A 408 2.75 18.14 8.58
N LEU A 409 1.72 17.61 9.24
CA LEU A 409 1.87 16.82 10.48
C LEU A 409 2.79 15.61 10.27
N LEU A 410 2.52 14.79 9.26
CA LEU A 410 3.37 13.63 8.97
C LEU A 410 4.80 14.05 8.61
N LYS A 411 4.97 15.12 7.83
CA LYS A 411 6.29 15.66 7.50
C LYS A 411 7.06 16.10 8.74
N GLU A 412 6.39 16.73 9.71
CA GLU A 412 7.00 17.13 10.98
C GLU A 412 7.41 15.91 11.82
N GLN A 413 6.55 14.89 11.90
CA GLN A 413 6.80 13.72 12.75
C GLN A 413 7.78 12.71 12.14
N THR A 414 7.83 12.59 10.80
CA THR A 414 8.59 11.53 10.13
C THR A 414 9.64 12.03 9.15
N GLU A 415 9.68 13.34 8.86
CA GLU A 415 10.55 13.96 7.83
C GLU A 415 10.30 13.48 6.40
N LEU A 416 9.19 12.76 6.14
CA LEU A 416 8.83 12.23 4.83
C LEU A 416 7.68 13.02 4.20
N ASP A 417 7.77 13.25 2.89
CA ASP A 417 6.73 13.93 2.12
C ASP A 417 5.67 12.94 1.62
N TYR A 418 4.83 12.44 2.54
CA TYR A 418 3.76 11.49 2.22
C TYR A 418 2.88 11.94 1.05
N LYS A 419 2.52 10.97 0.20
CA LYS A 419 1.74 11.15 -1.02
C LYS A 419 0.28 10.79 -0.76
N PRO A 420 -0.69 11.69 -1.02
CA PRO A 420 -2.10 11.32 -0.94
C PRO A 420 -2.45 10.40 -2.12
N ILE A 421 -2.94 9.20 -1.81
CA ILE A 421 -3.41 8.22 -2.81
C ILE A 421 -4.87 8.51 -3.19
N ALA A 422 -5.69 8.80 -2.18
CA ALA A 422 -7.11 9.03 -2.37
C ALA A 422 -7.68 9.85 -1.22
N VAL A 423 -8.67 10.69 -1.54
CA VAL A 423 -9.45 11.45 -0.57
C VAL A 423 -10.90 11.36 -1.02
N GLN A 424 -11.76 10.74 -0.20
CA GLN A 424 -13.18 10.62 -0.47
C GLN A 424 -13.98 11.30 0.63
N THR A 425 -14.92 12.15 0.21
CA THR A 425 -15.77 12.95 1.10
C THR A 425 -17.24 12.72 0.79
N LEU A 426 -18.05 12.61 1.83
CA LEU A 426 -19.51 12.66 1.79
C LEU A 426 -19.96 13.61 2.90
N TRP A 427 -20.34 14.83 2.52
CA TRP A 427 -20.63 15.91 3.46
C TRP A 427 -19.47 16.12 4.43
N ASN A 428 -19.65 15.85 5.73
CA ASN A 428 -18.65 16.02 6.77
C ASN A 428 -17.98 14.69 7.16
N ILE A 429 -18.14 13.64 6.36
CA ILE A 429 -17.49 12.33 6.52
C ILE A 429 -16.38 12.23 5.48
N LYS A 430 -15.12 12.07 5.92
CA LYS A 430 -13.95 12.11 5.02
C LYS A 430 -13.02 10.95 5.27
N LEU A 431 -12.42 10.41 4.23
CA LEU A 431 -11.39 9.38 4.30
C LEU A 431 -10.23 9.80 3.42
N ALA A 432 -9.05 9.96 4.01
CA ALA A 432 -7.80 10.22 3.30
C ALA A 432 -6.83 9.06 3.48
N VAL A 433 -6.22 8.60 2.40
CA VAL A 433 -5.16 7.59 2.41
C VAL A 433 -3.89 8.23 1.89
N LEU A 434 -2.82 8.12 2.69
CA LEU A 434 -1.50 8.64 2.36
C LEU A 434 -0.47 7.50 2.41
N VAL A 435 0.50 7.53 1.51
CA VAL A 435 1.54 6.51 1.38
C VAL A 435 2.93 7.12 1.44
N LYS A 436 3.92 6.38 1.92
CA LYS A 436 5.33 6.73 1.74
C LYS A 436 5.66 6.93 0.25
N PRO A 437 6.51 7.91 -0.10
CA PRO A 437 6.90 8.16 -1.50
C PRO A 437 7.43 6.93 -2.25
N GLU A 438 8.20 6.08 -1.57
CA GLU A 438 8.79 4.89 -2.19
C GLU A 438 7.78 3.84 -2.63
N HIS A 439 6.56 3.82 -2.08
CA HIS A 439 5.51 2.87 -2.47
C HIS A 439 4.51 3.46 -3.47
N GLU A 440 4.68 4.71 -3.93
CA GLU A 440 3.76 5.36 -4.88
C GLU A 440 3.53 4.49 -6.13
N ASN A 441 4.59 3.92 -6.70
CA ASN A 441 4.54 3.06 -7.89
C ASN A 441 4.00 1.64 -7.63
N ARG A 442 3.81 1.26 -6.36
CA ARG A 442 3.27 -0.06 -5.96
C ARG A 442 1.74 -0.03 -5.83
N ILE A 443 1.16 1.17 -5.78
CA ILE A 443 -0.28 1.39 -5.68
C ILE A 443 -0.91 1.37 -7.07
N SER A 444 -1.97 0.58 -7.25
CA SER A 444 -2.76 0.57 -8.48
C SER A 444 -4.25 0.33 -8.19
N HIS A 445 -5.10 0.44 -9.22
CA HIS A 445 -6.54 0.14 -9.11
C HIS A 445 -7.25 0.91 -7.99
N VAL A 446 -6.90 2.19 -7.83
CA VAL A 446 -7.52 3.06 -6.82
C VAL A 446 -9.01 3.25 -7.16
N GLY A 447 -9.87 2.85 -6.23
CA GLY A 447 -11.32 2.99 -6.29
C GLY A 447 -11.84 3.79 -5.10
N MET A 448 -12.89 4.58 -5.31
CA MET A 448 -13.53 5.36 -4.27
C MET A 448 -15.05 5.27 -4.40
N SER A 449 -15.76 5.27 -3.28
CA SER A 449 -17.22 5.20 -3.26
C SER A 449 -17.79 5.85 -2.01
N SER A 450 -19.09 6.15 -2.03
CA SER A 450 -19.80 6.65 -0.86
C SER A 450 -21.26 6.19 -0.86
N VAL A 451 -21.84 6.05 0.33
CA VAL A 451 -23.24 5.64 0.54
C VAL A 451 -23.87 6.57 1.56
N LYS A 452 -25.05 7.11 1.23
CA LYS A 452 -25.87 7.92 2.14
C LYS A 452 -26.82 7.02 2.91
N THR A 453 -26.92 7.22 4.22
CA THR A 453 -27.80 6.43 5.11
C THR A 453 -28.59 7.29 6.11
N GLY A 454 -28.61 8.61 5.89
CA GLY A 454 -29.37 9.58 6.67
C GLY A 454 -30.89 9.40 6.56
N ILE A 455 -31.65 10.43 6.94
CA ILE A 455 -33.13 10.37 6.90
C ILE A 455 -33.58 10.00 5.49
N ALA A 456 -34.48 9.01 5.40
CA ALA A 456 -34.96 8.41 4.14
C ALA A 456 -33.86 7.93 3.17
N ASN A 457 -32.63 7.69 3.66
CA ASN A 457 -31.44 7.35 2.87
C ASN A 457 -31.05 8.42 1.82
N THR A 458 -31.57 9.65 1.92
CA THR A 458 -31.33 10.74 0.95
C THR A 458 -30.42 11.84 1.50
N LEU A 459 -30.41 12.06 2.82
CA LEU A 459 -29.57 13.06 3.49
C LEU A 459 -28.16 12.50 3.81
N GLY A 460 -27.13 13.31 3.54
CA GLY A 460 -25.72 12.87 3.56
C GLY A 460 -24.96 13.04 4.89
N ASN A 461 -25.63 13.49 5.97
CA ASN A 461 -24.98 13.67 7.28
C ASN A 461 -24.73 12.35 8.04
N LYS A 462 -25.21 11.23 7.49
CA LYS A 462 -24.94 9.86 7.92
C LYS A 462 -24.71 9.02 6.69
N GLY A 463 -23.78 8.08 6.78
CA GLY A 463 -23.32 7.33 5.62
C GLY A 463 -21.92 6.79 5.79
N ALA A 464 -21.32 6.41 4.67
CA ALA A 464 -19.94 5.99 4.58
C ALA A 464 -19.27 6.53 3.34
N VAL A 465 -17.95 6.67 3.45
CA VAL A 465 -17.02 6.84 2.35
C VAL A 465 -16.07 5.66 2.38
N GLY A 466 -15.56 5.24 1.22
CA GLY A 466 -14.54 4.23 1.19
C GLY A 466 -13.56 4.40 0.04
N VAL A 467 -12.39 3.83 0.25
CA VAL A 467 -11.24 3.83 -0.66
C VAL A 467 -10.75 2.38 -0.76
N SER A 468 -10.41 1.93 -1.96
CA SER A 468 -9.74 0.65 -2.19
C SER A 468 -8.59 0.82 -3.16
N PHE A 469 -7.58 -0.04 -3.07
CA PHE A 469 -6.48 -0.12 -4.04
C PHE A 469 -5.77 -1.47 -3.94
N MET A 470 -4.95 -1.76 -4.93
CA MET A 470 -3.95 -2.83 -4.90
C MET A 470 -2.62 -2.25 -4.42
N PHE A 471 -1.99 -2.87 -3.43
CA PHE A 471 -0.56 -2.71 -3.13
C PHE A 471 0.13 -3.96 -3.65
N ASN A 472 0.89 -3.82 -4.74
CA ASN A 472 1.40 -4.97 -5.48
C ASN A 472 0.29 -5.99 -5.78
N GLY A 473 0.43 -7.25 -5.33
CA GLY A 473 -0.57 -8.30 -5.51
C GLY A 473 -1.66 -8.34 -4.43
N THR A 474 -1.63 -7.46 -3.43
CA THR A 474 -2.54 -7.49 -2.27
C THR A 474 -3.60 -6.40 -2.35
N SER A 475 -4.87 -6.77 -2.23
CA SER A 475 -6.00 -5.84 -2.30
C SER A 475 -6.42 -5.31 -0.92
N PHE A 476 -6.56 -3.99 -0.83
CA PHE A 476 -6.98 -3.28 0.38
C PHE A 476 -8.30 -2.53 0.18
N GLY A 477 -9.17 -2.58 1.19
CA GLY A 477 -10.37 -1.75 1.29
C GLY A 477 -10.42 -1.02 2.63
N PHE A 478 -10.81 0.24 2.62
CA PHE A 478 -10.99 1.09 3.80
C PHE A 478 -12.36 1.76 3.75
N VAL A 479 -13.14 1.61 4.82
CA VAL A 479 -14.47 2.20 4.94
C VAL A 479 -14.51 3.08 6.18
N ASN A 480 -14.77 4.38 6.00
CA ASN A 480 -15.05 5.28 7.11
C ASN A 480 -16.54 5.63 7.11
N CYS A 481 -17.22 5.48 8.25
CA CYS A 481 -18.64 5.80 8.37
C CYS A 481 -19.00 6.67 9.58
N HIS A 482 -20.17 7.28 9.48
CA HIS A 482 -20.86 7.95 10.59
C HIS A 482 -22.28 7.37 10.65
N LEU A 483 -22.51 6.47 11.60
CA LEU A 483 -23.79 5.76 11.73
C LEU A 483 -24.78 6.53 12.61
N THR A 484 -26.05 6.11 12.58
CA THR A 484 -27.14 6.78 13.31
C THR A 484 -26.86 6.88 14.81
N SER A 485 -26.93 8.09 15.35
CA SER A 485 -26.70 8.37 16.78
C SER A 485 -27.93 8.13 17.65
N GLY A 486 -27.68 7.74 18.90
CA GLY A 486 -28.70 7.58 19.94
C GLY A 486 -28.78 6.19 20.54
N ASN A 487 -28.93 6.12 21.86
CA ASN A 487 -28.94 4.85 22.62
C ASN A 487 -29.98 3.86 22.09
N GLU A 488 -31.18 4.34 21.77
CA GLU A 488 -32.34 3.55 21.31
C GLU A 488 -32.25 3.08 19.84
N LYS A 489 -31.26 3.54 19.07
CA LYS A 489 -31.25 3.38 17.59
C LYS A 489 -30.38 2.23 17.08
N ILE A 490 -30.26 1.15 17.86
CA ILE A 490 -29.46 -0.04 17.52
C ILE A 490 -29.87 -0.60 16.15
N ALA A 491 -31.15 -0.92 15.97
CA ALA A 491 -31.66 -1.48 14.72
C ALA A 491 -31.36 -0.60 13.48
N ARG A 492 -31.40 0.74 13.65
CA ARG A 492 -31.06 1.67 12.57
C ARG A 492 -29.57 1.65 12.24
N ARG A 493 -28.67 1.51 13.23
CA ARG A 493 -27.23 1.33 12.99
C ARG A 493 -26.95 0.02 12.26
N ASN A 494 -27.60 -1.08 12.66
CA ASN A 494 -27.48 -2.36 11.96
C ASN A 494 -27.93 -2.23 10.49
N GLN A 495 -29.06 -1.55 10.24
CA GLN A 495 -29.51 -1.29 8.88
C GLN A 495 -28.54 -0.41 8.11
N ASN A 496 -27.98 0.64 8.73
CA ASN A 496 -26.96 1.47 8.09
C ASN A 496 -25.73 0.63 7.68
N TYR A 497 -25.26 -0.27 8.55
CA TYR A 497 -24.18 -1.20 8.23
C TYR A 497 -24.52 -2.07 7.01
N LEU A 498 -25.71 -2.68 6.99
CA LEU A 498 -26.15 -3.53 5.86
C LEU A 498 -26.29 -2.73 4.56
N ASP A 499 -26.84 -1.51 4.62
CA ASP A 499 -26.95 -0.62 3.46
C ASP A 499 -25.56 -0.27 2.91
N ILE A 500 -24.60 0.08 3.78
CA ILE A 500 -23.23 0.38 3.36
C ILE A 500 -22.55 -0.86 2.76
N LEU A 501 -22.66 -2.01 3.43
CA LEU A 501 -22.06 -3.26 2.98
C LEU A 501 -22.52 -3.63 1.56
N ARG A 502 -23.81 -3.43 1.26
CA ARG A 502 -24.43 -3.79 -0.02
C ARG A 502 -24.18 -2.75 -1.12
N LEU A 503 -24.21 -1.46 -0.77
CA LEU A 503 -24.27 -0.38 -1.76
C LEU A 503 -22.91 0.27 -2.04
N LEU A 504 -21.92 0.09 -1.16
CA LEU A 504 -20.60 0.69 -1.34
C LEU A 504 -19.85 -0.06 -2.46
N SER A 505 -19.70 0.61 -3.60
CA SER A 505 -19.13 0.00 -4.80
C SER A 505 -17.61 0.20 -4.84
N LEU A 506 -16.87 -0.69 -4.19
CA LEU A 506 -15.40 -0.71 -4.20
C LEU A 506 -14.85 -2.02 -4.79
N GLY A 507 -13.57 -1.98 -5.17
CA GLY A 507 -12.83 -3.14 -5.66
C GLY A 507 -13.17 -3.55 -7.09
N ASP A 508 -12.80 -4.77 -7.44
CA ASP A 508 -12.99 -5.31 -8.79
C ASP A 508 -14.48 -5.49 -9.11
N LYS A 509 -14.91 -4.89 -10.23
CA LYS A 509 -16.28 -4.97 -10.73
C LYS A 509 -16.64 -6.37 -11.23
N GLN A 510 -15.66 -7.19 -11.58
CA GLN A 510 -15.89 -8.60 -11.95
C GLN A 510 -16.39 -9.42 -10.75
N LEU A 511 -16.12 -8.97 -9.53
CA LEU A 511 -16.60 -9.56 -8.28
C LEU A 511 -17.97 -9.00 -7.85
N SER A 512 -18.82 -8.64 -8.80
CA SER A 512 -20.14 -8.04 -8.54
C SER A 512 -21.08 -8.91 -7.68
N SER A 513 -20.86 -10.24 -7.70
CA SER A 513 -21.63 -11.19 -6.86
C SER A 513 -21.23 -11.16 -5.39
N PHE A 514 -20.06 -10.58 -5.07
CA PHE A 514 -19.55 -10.47 -3.71
C PHE A 514 -19.81 -9.06 -3.19
N ASP A 515 -20.27 -8.93 -1.95
CA ASP A 515 -20.21 -7.64 -1.27
C ASP A 515 -18.77 -7.29 -0.85
N ILE A 516 -18.54 -6.06 -0.38
CA ILE A 516 -17.19 -5.60 -0.04
C ILE A 516 -16.49 -6.45 1.02
N SER A 517 -17.22 -7.23 1.83
CA SER A 517 -16.63 -8.05 2.89
C SER A 517 -15.81 -9.24 2.37
N LEU A 518 -15.90 -9.54 1.07
CA LEU A 518 -15.15 -10.62 0.43
C LEU A 518 -14.38 -10.15 -0.81
N ARG A 519 -14.34 -8.84 -1.13
CA ARG A 519 -13.61 -8.33 -2.32
C ARG A 519 -12.14 -8.04 -2.08
N PHE A 520 -11.73 -7.93 -0.82
CA PHE A 520 -10.40 -7.46 -0.45
C PHE A 520 -9.67 -8.48 0.42
N THR A 521 -8.36 -8.59 0.19
CA THR A 521 -7.47 -9.40 1.03
C THR A 521 -7.52 -8.88 2.47
N HIS A 522 -7.51 -7.55 2.63
CA HIS A 522 -7.72 -6.87 3.89
C HIS A 522 -8.76 -5.74 3.73
N LEU A 523 -9.87 -5.85 4.46
CA LEU A 523 -10.88 -4.81 4.58
C LEU A 523 -10.83 -4.23 6.00
N PHE A 524 -10.64 -2.92 6.10
CA PHE A 524 -10.73 -2.17 7.35
C PHE A 524 -12.00 -1.32 7.36
N TRP A 525 -12.71 -1.36 8.48
CA TRP A 525 -13.91 -0.57 8.70
C TRP A 525 -13.77 0.25 9.98
N LEU A 526 -13.79 1.56 9.82
CA LEU A 526 -13.58 2.53 10.88
C LEU A 526 -14.73 3.56 10.91
N GLY A 527 -14.83 4.30 12.00
CA GLY A 527 -15.71 5.46 12.04
C GLY A 527 -16.30 5.74 13.41
N ASP A 528 -17.20 6.74 13.44
CA ASP A 528 -18.15 6.92 14.52
C ASP A 528 -19.35 5.98 14.25
N LEU A 529 -19.23 4.76 14.79
CA LEU A 529 -20.26 3.73 14.69
C LEU A 529 -21.44 4.00 15.61
N ASN A 530 -21.30 4.92 16.58
CA ASN A 530 -22.37 5.42 17.44
C ASN A 530 -23.12 4.35 18.27
N TYR A 531 -22.57 3.14 18.43
CA TYR A 531 -23.05 2.17 19.42
C TYR A 531 -22.78 2.67 20.84
N ARG A 532 -23.64 2.31 21.78
CA ARG A 532 -23.69 2.90 23.12
C ARG A 532 -23.60 1.82 24.20
N LEU A 533 -23.37 2.25 25.44
CA LEU A 533 -23.51 1.38 26.60
C LEU A 533 -24.98 1.31 27.03
N ASP A 534 -25.45 0.10 27.29
CA ASP A 534 -26.77 -0.18 27.85
C ASP A 534 -26.68 -0.38 29.38
N MET A 535 -26.37 0.70 30.09
CA MET A 535 -26.18 0.72 31.55
C MET A 535 -26.49 2.12 32.12
N ASP A 536 -26.82 2.19 33.41
CA ASP A 536 -27.06 3.46 34.09
C ASP A 536 -25.79 4.32 34.17
N ILE A 537 -25.98 5.65 34.11
CA ILE A 537 -24.87 6.60 34.11
C ILE A 537 -24.00 6.51 35.37
N GLN A 538 -24.58 6.29 36.55
CA GLN A 538 -23.82 6.24 37.80
C GLN A 538 -22.91 5.01 37.83
N GLU A 539 -23.40 3.86 37.38
CA GLU A 539 -22.60 2.64 37.27
C GLU A 539 -21.47 2.80 36.25
N ILE A 540 -21.76 3.39 35.08
CA ILE A 540 -20.76 3.66 34.06
C ILE A 540 -19.62 4.52 34.62
N LEU A 541 -19.95 5.65 35.27
CA LEU A 541 -18.94 6.55 35.84
C LEU A 541 -18.13 5.87 36.95
N ASN A 542 -18.75 5.04 37.78
CA ASN A 542 -18.06 4.28 38.82
C ASN A 542 -17.00 3.32 38.23
N TYR A 543 -17.36 2.56 37.20
CA TYR A 543 -16.44 1.65 36.52
C TYR A 543 -15.31 2.40 35.78
N ILE A 544 -15.63 3.51 35.11
CA ILE A 544 -14.62 4.37 34.44
C ILE A 544 -13.62 4.91 35.47
N ASN A 545 -14.09 5.42 36.61
CA ASN A 545 -13.23 5.97 37.67
C ASN A 545 -12.27 4.92 38.25
N ARG A 546 -12.69 3.65 38.27
CA ARG A 546 -11.86 2.51 38.69
C ARG A 546 -10.99 1.93 37.58
N LYS A 547 -11.16 2.42 36.34
CA LYS A 547 -10.55 1.87 35.12
C LYS A 547 -10.88 0.40 34.89
N GLU A 548 -12.09 0.00 35.31
CA GLU A 548 -12.63 -1.35 35.15
C GLU A 548 -13.53 -1.38 33.91
N PHE A 549 -12.97 -1.69 32.73
CA PHE A 549 -13.72 -1.61 31.48
C PHE A 549 -14.48 -2.89 31.13
N ASP A 550 -14.08 -4.05 31.64
CA ASP A 550 -14.72 -5.34 31.31
C ASP A 550 -16.24 -5.38 31.56
N PRO A 551 -16.77 -4.87 32.70
CA PRO A 551 -18.22 -4.85 32.91
C PRO A 551 -18.95 -3.98 31.90
N LEU A 552 -18.34 -2.87 31.47
CA LEU A 552 -18.90 -1.96 30.48
C LEU A 552 -18.87 -2.57 29.08
N LEU A 553 -17.80 -3.27 28.71
CA LEU A 553 -17.66 -3.92 27.40
C LEU A 553 -18.67 -5.06 27.19
N LYS A 554 -19.14 -5.71 28.27
CA LYS A 554 -20.22 -6.71 28.23
C LYS A 554 -21.59 -6.13 27.88
N VAL A 555 -21.79 -4.83 28.07
CA VAL A 555 -23.03 -4.11 27.74
C VAL A 555 -22.85 -3.14 26.57
N ASP A 556 -21.71 -3.20 25.88
CA ASP A 556 -21.47 -2.45 24.65
C ASP A 556 -22.34 -3.01 23.52
N GLN A 557 -23.19 -2.15 22.95
CA GLN A 557 -24.14 -2.58 21.94
C GLN A 557 -23.49 -3.15 20.68
N LEU A 558 -22.28 -2.70 20.29
CA LEU A 558 -21.60 -3.27 19.13
C LEU A 558 -21.15 -4.71 19.42
N ASN A 559 -20.54 -4.95 20.57
CA ASN A 559 -20.16 -6.30 21.01
C ASN A 559 -21.37 -7.23 21.05
N LEU A 560 -22.46 -6.80 21.69
CA LEU A 560 -23.70 -7.59 21.79
C LEU A 560 -24.33 -7.90 20.42
N GLU A 561 -24.33 -6.96 19.48
CA GLU A 561 -24.93 -7.20 18.16
C GLU A 561 -24.00 -8.02 17.24
N ARG A 562 -22.68 -7.98 17.45
CA ARG A 562 -21.70 -8.88 16.81
C ARG A 562 -21.85 -10.31 17.32
N GLU A 563 -21.98 -10.52 18.64
CA GLU A 563 -22.23 -11.84 19.24
C GLU A 563 -23.53 -12.48 18.72
N LYS A 564 -24.55 -11.66 18.46
CA LYS A 564 -25.82 -12.09 17.84
C LYS A 564 -25.73 -12.27 16.32
N ASN A 565 -24.55 -12.12 15.70
CA ASN A 565 -24.31 -12.20 14.26
C ASN A 565 -25.19 -11.26 13.42
N LYS A 566 -25.57 -10.09 13.96
CA LYS A 566 -26.43 -9.12 13.25
C LYS A 566 -25.65 -8.09 12.44
N VAL A 567 -24.41 -7.83 12.83
CA VAL A 567 -23.53 -6.82 12.22
C VAL A 567 -22.09 -7.29 12.25
N PHE A 568 -21.28 -6.79 11.32
CA PHE A 568 -19.83 -7.03 11.27
C PHE A 568 -19.48 -8.52 11.36
N LEU A 569 -20.22 -9.36 10.62
CA LEU A 569 -20.07 -10.81 10.63
C LEU A 569 -18.61 -11.20 10.30
N ARG A 570 -17.97 -11.89 11.25
CA ARG A 570 -16.56 -12.35 11.17
C ARG A 570 -15.52 -11.24 10.99
N PHE A 571 -15.85 -10.00 11.38
CA PHE A 571 -14.84 -8.97 11.57
C PHE A 571 -14.17 -9.14 12.94
N ALA A 572 -12.86 -8.96 12.96
CA ALA A 572 -12.07 -8.84 14.17
C ALA A 572 -12.03 -7.38 14.65
N GLU A 573 -11.87 -7.22 15.95
CA GLU A 573 -11.61 -5.96 16.63
C GLU A 573 -10.62 -6.28 17.76
N GLU A 574 -9.65 -5.41 17.99
CA GLU A 574 -8.67 -5.59 19.05
C GLU A 574 -9.32 -5.31 20.41
N GLU A 575 -8.80 -5.92 21.47
CA GLU A 575 -9.28 -5.71 22.83
C GLU A 575 -9.23 -4.22 23.22
N ILE A 576 -10.35 -3.71 23.72
CA ILE A 576 -10.48 -2.32 24.15
C ILE A 576 -9.95 -2.19 25.59
N SER A 577 -8.86 -1.45 25.74
CA SER A 577 -8.21 -1.16 27.03
C SER A 577 -8.14 0.35 27.33
N PHE A 578 -8.93 1.16 26.63
CA PHE A 578 -9.03 2.61 26.77
C PHE A 578 -10.45 3.01 27.19
N PRO A 579 -10.64 4.14 27.88
CA PRO A 579 -11.96 4.55 28.36
C PRO A 579 -12.88 4.95 27.18
N PRO A 580 -14.20 5.05 27.41
CA PRO A 580 -15.14 5.51 26.39
C PRO A 580 -14.71 6.83 25.74
N THR A 581 -14.77 6.90 24.40
CA THR A 581 -14.24 8.04 23.62
C THR A 581 -15.23 9.19 23.52
N TYR A 582 -16.48 8.95 23.91
CA TYR A 582 -17.60 9.88 23.88
C TYR A 582 -18.35 9.79 25.22
N ARG A 583 -18.98 10.83 25.77
CA ARG A 583 -19.00 12.23 25.34
C ARG A 583 -18.23 13.10 26.32
N TYR A 584 -17.12 13.67 25.91
CA TYR A 584 -16.33 14.55 26.76
C TYR A 584 -16.85 16.00 26.74
N GLU A 585 -16.54 16.74 27.80
CA GLU A 585 -16.52 18.19 27.76
C GLU A 585 -15.43 18.67 26.79
N ARG A 586 -15.69 19.73 26.01
CA ARG A 586 -14.65 20.30 25.14
C ARG A 586 -13.66 21.09 25.97
N GLY A 587 -12.37 20.93 25.71
CA GLY A 587 -11.27 21.57 26.44
C GLY A 587 -10.65 20.73 27.56
N SER A 588 -11.30 19.66 28.01
CA SER A 588 -10.77 18.73 29.03
C SER A 588 -11.16 17.28 28.73
N ARG A 589 -10.39 16.31 29.23
CA ARG A 589 -10.74 14.87 29.25
C ARG A 589 -11.07 14.37 30.66
N ASP A 590 -11.17 15.26 31.64
CA ASP A 590 -11.46 14.91 33.03
C ASP A 590 -12.96 14.62 33.25
N THR A 591 -13.82 15.21 32.41
CA THR A 591 -15.27 15.21 32.62
C THR A 591 -16.03 14.70 31.40
N TYR A 592 -16.95 13.76 31.64
CA TYR A 592 -17.97 13.35 30.67
C TYR A 592 -19.24 14.18 30.79
N VAL A 593 -19.74 14.69 29.66
CA VAL A 593 -21.00 15.44 29.57
C VAL A 593 -22.10 14.55 29.04
N TRP A 594 -22.90 14.00 29.95
CA TRP A 594 -23.95 13.04 29.62
C TRP A 594 -25.34 13.68 29.45
N GLN A 595 -25.57 14.89 29.97
CA GLN A 595 -26.81 15.62 29.72
C GLN A 595 -26.68 16.48 28.46
N LYS A 596 -27.58 16.29 27.49
CA LYS A 596 -27.66 17.12 26.29
C LYS A 596 -29.05 17.73 26.15
N GLN A 597 -29.14 19.05 26.26
CA GLN A 597 -30.37 19.77 25.96
C GLN A 597 -30.62 19.75 24.45
N LYS A 598 -31.82 19.31 24.05
CA LYS A 598 -32.33 19.38 22.69
C LYS A 598 -33.65 20.15 22.69
N ALA A 599 -34.08 20.60 21.51
CA ALA A 599 -35.40 21.21 21.33
C ALA A 599 -36.56 20.30 21.81
N THR A 600 -36.35 18.98 21.80
CA THR A 600 -37.33 17.96 22.24
C THR A 600 -37.20 17.58 23.72
N GLY A 601 -36.42 18.32 24.52
CA GLY A 601 -36.16 18.04 25.94
C GLY A 601 -34.72 17.56 26.23
N MET A 602 -34.46 17.17 27.48
CA MET A 602 -33.15 16.70 27.94
C MET A 602 -32.93 15.25 27.51
N ARG A 603 -31.80 14.99 26.85
CA ARG A 603 -31.39 13.65 26.42
C ARG A 603 -30.11 13.21 27.12
N THR A 604 -30.15 12.03 27.72
CA THR A 604 -28.97 11.35 28.27
C THR A 604 -28.16 10.71 27.15
N ASN A 605 -26.88 11.05 27.05
CA ASN A 605 -25.87 10.39 26.22
C ASN A 605 -24.77 9.90 27.16
N VAL A 606 -24.93 8.69 27.68
CA VAL A 606 -23.94 8.07 28.56
C VAL A 606 -22.57 7.93 27.86
N PRO A 607 -21.46 7.87 28.61
CA PRO A 607 -20.16 7.54 28.05
C PRO A 607 -20.24 6.26 27.19
N SER A 608 -19.62 6.24 26.01
CA SER A 608 -19.67 5.13 25.07
C SER A 608 -18.46 5.06 24.14
N TRP A 609 -18.10 3.85 23.71
CA TRP A 609 -17.13 3.61 22.63
C TRP A 609 -17.81 3.74 21.27
N CYS A 610 -18.07 4.99 20.88
CA CYS A 610 -18.66 5.32 19.58
C CYS A 610 -17.67 5.11 18.42
N ASP A 611 -16.39 5.37 18.67
CA ASP A 611 -15.34 5.46 17.65
C ASP A 611 -14.54 4.15 17.60
N ARG A 612 -14.63 3.41 16.48
CA ARG A 612 -14.18 2.01 16.41
C ARG A 612 -13.38 1.72 15.14
N ILE A 613 -12.52 0.70 15.19
CA ILE A 613 -11.73 0.20 14.06
C ILE A 613 -11.79 -1.32 14.06
N LEU A 614 -12.40 -1.89 13.03
CA LEU A 614 -12.55 -3.33 12.82
C LEU A 614 -11.88 -3.73 11.51
N TRP A 615 -11.54 -5.01 11.37
CA TRP A 615 -10.99 -5.54 10.13
C TRP A 615 -11.50 -6.93 9.81
N LYS A 616 -11.48 -7.29 8.53
CA LYS A 616 -11.71 -8.63 8.03
C LYS A 616 -10.64 -8.93 7.00
N SER A 617 -10.03 -10.10 7.08
CA SER A 617 -8.98 -10.51 6.14
C SER A 617 -9.26 -11.90 5.61
N TYR A 618 -8.72 -12.19 4.43
CA TYR A 618 -8.77 -13.53 3.86
C TYR A 618 -8.08 -14.54 4.78
N PRO A 619 -8.51 -15.81 4.78
CA PRO A 619 -7.90 -16.85 5.59
C PRO A 619 -6.42 -17.02 5.25
N GLU A 620 -5.63 -17.44 6.25
CA GLU A 620 -4.19 -17.72 6.11
C GLU A 620 -3.35 -16.52 5.64
N THR A 621 -3.86 -15.29 5.78
CA THR A 621 -3.09 -14.05 5.57
C THR A 621 -2.46 -13.56 6.87
N HIS A 622 -1.31 -12.88 6.78
CA HIS A 622 -0.64 -12.29 7.94
C HIS A 622 -1.23 -10.92 8.25
N ILE A 623 -1.76 -10.75 9.46
CA ILE A 623 -2.20 -9.47 9.99
C ILE A 623 -2.08 -9.46 11.52
N VAL A 624 -1.46 -8.43 12.07
CA VAL A 624 -1.29 -8.25 13.52
C VAL A 624 -1.61 -6.81 13.91
N CYS A 625 -2.52 -6.63 14.87
CA CYS A 625 -2.78 -5.33 15.48
C CYS A 625 -1.70 -5.02 16.53
N ASN A 626 -0.93 -3.95 16.30
CA ASN A 626 0.18 -3.53 17.15
C ASN A 626 -0.22 -2.45 18.16
N SER A 627 -1.22 -1.63 17.83
CA SER A 627 -1.81 -0.66 18.74
C SER A 627 -3.31 -0.52 18.50
N TYR A 628 -4.06 -0.22 19.56
CA TYR A 628 -5.46 0.18 19.51
C TYR A 628 -5.79 1.01 20.76
N GLY A 629 -6.07 2.30 20.58
CA GLY A 629 -6.17 3.24 21.67
C GLY A 629 -6.79 4.58 21.28
N CYS A 630 -6.84 5.50 22.24
CA CYS A 630 -7.31 6.87 22.01
C CYS A 630 -6.33 7.89 22.59
N THR A 631 -6.34 9.10 22.04
CA THR A 631 -5.57 10.21 22.62
C THR A 631 -6.31 10.85 23.80
N ASP A 632 -5.54 11.44 24.71
CA ASP A 632 -6.02 12.12 25.92
C ASP A 632 -5.64 13.61 25.97
N ASP A 633 -4.91 14.12 24.97
CA ASP A 633 -4.45 15.50 24.84
C ASP A 633 -5.17 16.31 23.73
N VAL A 634 -5.94 15.64 22.87
CA VAL A 634 -6.73 16.29 21.82
C VAL A 634 -8.16 16.56 22.31
N VAL A 635 -8.43 17.81 22.67
CA VAL A 635 -9.63 18.19 23.46
C VAL A 635 -10.64 19.08 22.73
N THR A 636 -10.46 19.39 21.44
CA THR A 636 -11.36 20.31 20.72
C THR A 636 -12.75 19.71 20.51
N SER A 637 -12.83 18.40 20.29
CA SER A 637 -14.08 17.67 20.07
C SER A 637 -14.61 17.06 21.38
N ASP A 638 -15.91 16.77 21.41
CA ASP A 638 -16.55 15.92 22.42
C ASP A 638 -16.26 14.42 22.22
N HIS A 639 -15.48 14.08 21.20
CA HIS A 639 -14.86 12.77 21.00
C HIS A 639 -13.33 12.84 21.08
N SER A 640 -12.70 11.80 21.61
CA SER A 640 -11.25 11.60 21.48
C SER A 640 -10.89 10.87 20.17
N PRO A 641 -9.85 11.30 19.44
CA PRO A 641 -9.29 10.54 18.32
C PRO A 641 -8.91 9.11 18.72
N VAL A 642 -9.28 8.14 17.90
CA VAL A 642 -8.91 6.72 18.04
C VAL A 642 -7.89 6.35 16.98
N PHE A 643 -6.91 5.54 17.35
CA PHE A 643 -5.87 5.02 16.46
C PHE A 643 -5.77 3.50 16.57
N ALA A 644 -5.38 2.86 15.48
CA ALA A 644 -4.91 1.50 15.44
C ALA A 644 -3.77 1.36 14.44
N THR A 645 -2.82 0.46 14.69
CA THR A 645 -1.76 0.13 13.74
C THR A 645 -1.68 -1.35 13.47
N PHE A 646 -1.38 -1.70 12.23
CA PHE A 646 -1.35 -3.08 11.75
C PHE A 646 -0.02 -3.36 11.07
N GLU A 647 0.53 -4.55 11.32
CA GLU A 647 1.49 -5.19 10.42
C GLU A 647 0.73 -6.14 9.51
N VAL A 648 0.92 -6.02 8.20
CA VAL A 648 0.15 -6.75 7.19
C VAL A 648 1.09 -7.40 6.19
N GLY A 649 0.90 -8.70 5.94
CA GLY A 649 1.62 -9.41 4.88
C GLY A 649 1.14 -8.96 3.50
N VAL A 650 2.08 -8.68 2.60
CA VAL A 650 1.79 -8.31 1.21
C VAL A 650 2.51 -9.22 0.25
N THR A 651 2.00 -9.31 -0.96
CA THR A 651 2.45 -10.23 -1.99
C THR A 651 3.01 -9.44 -3.17
N SER A 652 4.09 -9.93 -3.76
CA SER A 652 4.76 -9.28 -4.89
C SER A 652 3.88 -9.23 -6.15
N GLN A 653 4.14 -8.27 -7.05
CA GLN A 653 3.62 -8.34 -8.43
C GLN A 653 4.38 -9.42 -9.19
N PHE A 654 3.95 -10.68 -9.03
CA PHE A 654 4.71 -11.81 -9.54
C PHE A 654 4.77 -11.80 -11.08
N VAL A 655 5.99 -11.76 -11.63
CA VAL A 655 6.26 -11.94 -13.06
C VAL A 655 7.08 -13.22 -13.23
N SER A 656 6.57 -14.17 -14.02
CA SER A 656 7.30 -15.41 -14.30
C SER A 656 8.65 -15.11 -14.95
N LYS A 657 9.73 -15.60 -14.32
CA LYS A 657 11.10 -15.54 -14.88
C LYS A 657 11.29 -16.44 -16.11
N LYS A 658 10.34 -17.34 -16.40
CA LYS A 658 10.45 -18.39 -17.43
C LYS A 658 9.47 -18.23 -18.61
N GLY A 659 8.73 -17.12 -18.70
CA GLY A 659 7.67 -16.94 -19.73
C GLY A 659 6.39 -17.74 -19.44
N LEU A 660 5.45 -17.80 -20.39
CA LEU A 660 4.23 -18.62 -20.26
C LEU A 660 4.60 -20.12 -20.27
N PRO A 661 4.08 -20.94 -19.34
CA PRO A 661 4.37 -22.37 -19.28
C PRO A 661 3.81 -23.12 -20.50
N LYS A 662 4.53 -24.16 -20.96
CA LYS A 662 3.99 -25.15 -21.90
C LYS A 662 2.87 -25.95 -21.22
N SER A 663 1.88 -26.44 -21.98
CA SER A 663 0.66 -27.07 -21.43
C SER A 663 0.90 -28.27 -20.50
N SER A 664 2.02 -28.99 -20.66
CA SER A 664 2.41 -30.12 -19.81
C SER A 664 3.04 -29.74 -18.47
N GLU A 665 3.29 -28.46 -18.22
CA GLU A 665 4.00 -27.94 -17.03
C GLU A 665 3.13 -26.97 -16.20
N GLN A 666 1.82 -26.99 -16.40
CA GLN A 666 0.90 -26.09 -15.71
C GLN A 666 0.41 -26.69 -14.38
N ALA A 667 0.28 -25.86 -13.35
CA ALA A 667 -0.41 -26.23 -12.12
C ALA A 667 -1.92 -26.40 -12.37
N TYR A 668 -2.56 -27.24 -11.56
CA TYR A 668 -4.01 -27.47 -11.60
C TYR A 668 -4.62 -27.48 -10.21
N ILE A 669 -5.81 -26.90 -10.07
CA ILE A 669 -6.63 -27.01 -8.87
C ILE A 669 -7.77 -27.96 -9.17
N GLU A 670 -7.84 -29.04 -8.40
CA GLU A 670 -8.85 -30.09 -8.58
C GLU A 670 -9.66 -30.26 -7.30
N PHE A 671 -10.95 -30.50 -7.45
CA PHE A 671 -11.87 -30.83 -6.37
C PHE A 671 -12.35 -32.27 -6.53
N GLU A 672 -12.30 -33.05 -5.45
CA GLU A 672 -12.83 -34.42 -5.44
C GLU A 672 -14.33 -34.44 -5.14
N SER A 673 -14.77 -33.56 -4.23
CA SER A 673 -16.17 -33.33 -3.92
C SER A 673 -16.34 -31.99 -3.21
N ILE A 674 -17.54 -31.41 -3.35
CA ILE A 674 -17.99 -30.26 -2.56
C ILE A 674 -19.40 -30.58 -2.05
N GLU A 675 -19.66 -30.22 -0.79
CA GLU A 675 -20.99 -30.24 -0.19
C GLU A 675 -21.26 -28.87 0.45
N ALA A 676 -22.46 -28.33 0.23
CA ALA A 676 -22.93 -27.12 0.88
C ALA A 676 -24.26 -27.35 1.58
N ILE A 677 -24.44 -26.70 2.73
CA ILE A 677 -25.74 -26.53 3.38
C ILE A 677 -26.13 -25.08 3.12
N VAL A 678 -27.27 -24.87 2.47
CA VAL A 678 -27.74 -23.55 2.04
C VAL A 678 -29.10 -23.27 2.67
N LYS A 679 -29.26 -22.08 3.25
CA LYS A 679 -30.53 -21.58 3.77
C LYS A 679 -31.48 -21.26 2.62
N THR A 680 -32.50 -22.08 2.44
CA THR A 680 -33.52 -21.91 1.39
C THR A 680 -34.75 -22.74 1.74
N ALA A 681 -35.93 -22.23 1.37
CA ALA A 681 -37.18 -22.99 1.42
C ALA A 681 -37.47 -23.73 0.10
N SER A 682 -36.71 -23.42 -0.97
CA SER A 682 -36.86 -24.02 -2.30
C SER A 682 -35.93 -25.22 -2.48
N ARG A 683 -36.41 -26.25 -3.19
CA ARG A 683 -35.62 -27.43 -3.58
C ARG A 683 -34.96 -27.28 -4.96
N THR A 684 -34.54 -26.06 -5.28
CA THR A 684 -33.88 -25.72 -6.55
C THR A 684 -32.50 -26.36 -6.67
N LYS A 685 -31.98 -26.42 -7.89
CA LYS A 685 -30.62 -26.87 -8.21
C LYS A 685 -29.64 -25.71 -8.11
N PHE A 686 -28.39 -26.02 -7.77
CA PHE A 686 -27.34 -25.06 -7.55
C PHE A 686 -26.09 -25.39 -8.35
N PHE A 687 -25.34 -24.34 -8.72
CA PHE A 687 -24.00 -24.43 -9.27
C PHE A 687 -23.05 -23.48 -8.51
N ILE A 688 -21.75 -23.66 -8.70
CA ILE A 688 -20.71 -22.87 -8.04
C ILE A 688 -19.95 -22.08 -9.10
N GLU A 689 -19.72 -20.79 -8.84
CA GLU A 689 -18.74 -20.00 -9.61
C GLU A 689 -17.46 -19.81 -8.78
N PHE A 690 -16.31 -19.95 -9.43
CA PHE A 690 -14.97 -19.86 -8.86
C PHE A 690 -14.27 -18.63 -9.43
N TYR A 691 -13.92 -17.68 -8.57
CA TYR A 691 -13.23 -16.44 -8.90
C TYR A 691 -11.87 -16.40 -8.22
N SER A 692 -10.85 -15.87 -8.90
CA SER A 692 -9.55 -15.57 -8.30
C SER A 692 -8.73 -14.69 -9.23
N THR A 693 -7.84 -13.88 -8.67
CA THR A 693 -6.81 -13.14 -9.40
C THR A 693 -5.79 -14.06 -10.09
N CYS A 694 -5.70 -15.33 -9.68
CA CYS A 694 -4.83 -16.31 -10.30
C CYS A 694 -5.47 -17.04 -11.47
N LEU A 695 -6.69 -16.70 -11.88
CA LEU A 695 -7.38 -17.28 -13.02
C LEU A 695 -7.55 -16.22 -14.11
N GLU A 696 -7.49 -16.64 -15.38
CA GLU A 696 -7.72 -15.74 -16.52
C GLU A 696 -9.17 -15.24 -16.56
N GLU A 697 -10.11 -16.13 -16.23
CA GLU A 697 -11.53 -15.87 -16.12
C GLU A 697 -12.13 -16.74 -15.01
N PHE A 698 -13.28 -16.32 -14.48
CA PHE A 698 -14.01 -17.15 -13.52
C PHE A 698 -14.49 -18.45 -14.20
N LYS A 699 -14.60 -19.52 -13.42
CA LYS A 699 -15.11 -20.83 -13.90
C LYS A 699 -16.40 -21.20 -13.20
N LYS A 700 -17.20 -22.07 -13.81
CA LYS A 700 -18.45 -22.59 -13.23
C LYS A 700 -18.37 -24.10 -13.07
N SER A 701 -19.02 -24.63 -12.04
CA SER A 701 -19.40 -26.05 -11.97
C SER A 701 -20.66 -26.29 -12.81
N TYR A 702 -20.97 -27.56 -13.01
CA TYR A 702 -22.32 -27.99 -13.36
C TYR A 702 -23.25 -27.98 -12.14
N GLU A 703 -24.51 -28.36 -12.31
CA GLU A 703 -25.47 -28.46 -11.22
C GLU A 703 -25.13 -29.57 -10.21
N ASN A 704 -25.62 -29.43 -8.98
CA ASN A 704 -25.44 -30.45 -7.94
C ASN A 704 -26.11 -31.77 -8.34
N ASP A 705 -25.40 -32.89 -8.21
CA ASP A 705 -25.86 -34.24 -8.54
C ASP A 705 -26.45 -34.99 -7.34
N SER A 706 -26.34 -34.41 -6.13
CA SER A 706 -27.00 -34.89 -4.92
C SER A 706 -27.66 -33.75 -4.15
N GLN A 707 -28.80 -34.03 -3.51
CA GLN A 707 -29.43 -33.12 -2.56
C GLN A 707 -30.29 -33.86 -1.54
N SER A 708 -30.31 -33.38 -0.31
CA SER A 708 -31.19 -33.82 0.77
C SER A 708 -31.67 -32.64 1.61
N SER A 709 -32.79 -32.81 2.30
CA SER A 709 -33.35 -31.78 3.18
C SER A 709 -33.76 -32.46 4.48
N ASP A 710 -32.90 -32.31 5.49
CA ASP A 710 -33.17 -32.77 6.86
C ASP A 710 -33.97 -31.71 7.64
N ASN A 711 -33.95 -30.46 7.17
CA ASN A 711 -34.64 -29.31 7.75
C ASN A 711 -35.34 -28.51 6.63
N VAL A 712 -36.58 -28.08 6.85
CA VAL A 712 -37.40 -27.38 5.85
C VAL A 712 -36.76 -26.06 5.38
N ASN A 713 -35.93 -25.43 6.19
CA ASN A 713 -35.28 -24.15 5.88
C ASN A 713 -33.86 -24.28 5.33
N PHE A 714 -33.32 -25.50 5.22
CA PHE A 714 -31.96 -25.75 4.76
C PHE A 714 -31.92 -26.92 3.78
N LEU A 715 -31.23 -26.70 2.68
CA LEU A 715 -30.97 -27.72 1.68
C LEU A 715 -29.49 -28.12 1.73
N ARG A 716 -29.22 -29.41 1.86
CA ARG A 716 -27.88 -29.98 1.66
C ARG A 716 -27.76 -30.33 0.18
N VAL A 717 -26.72 -29.83 -0.48
CA VAL A 717 -26.43 -30.06 -1.89
C VAL A 717 -24.99 -30.53 -2.04
N GLY A 718 -24.74 -31.46 -2.96
CA GLY A 718 -23.42 -32.02 -3.19
C GLY A 718 -23.08 -32.09 -4.67
N TRP A 719 -21.79 -31.88 -4.98
CA TRP A 719 -21.18 -31.99 -6.29
C TRP A 719 -20.08 -33.04 -6.24
N SER A 720 -20.22 -34.11 -7.02
CA SER A 720 -19.12 -35.03 -7.30
C SER A 720 -18.05 -34.39 -8.21
N ASN A 721 -16.87 -35.02 -8.29
CA ASN A 721 -15.81 -34.58 -9.21
C ASN A 721 -16.25 -34.41 -10.67
N LYS A 722 -17.27 -35.15 -11.14
CA LYS A 722 -17.80 -35.04 -12.50
C LYS A 722 -18.50 -33.70 -12.75
N GLN A 723 -19.03 -33.08 -11.70
CA GLN A 723 -19.71 -31.79 -11.78
C GLN A 723 -18.76 -30.60 -11.58
N LEU A 724 -17.53 -30.85 -11.12
CA LEU A 724 -16.59 -29.82 -10.73
C LEU A 724 -15.53 -29.61 -11.81
N THR A 725 -15.28 -28.34 -12.15
CA THR A 725 -14.33 -27.96 -13.20
C THR A 725 -12.92 -27.87 -12.62
N THR A 726 -11.93 -28.44 -13.32
CA THR A 726 -10.51 -28.25 -12.98
C THR A 726 -10.10 -26.82 -13.30
N LEU A 727 -9.53 -26.12 -12.31
CA LEU A 727 -9.07 -24.74 -12.48
C LEU A 727 -7.60 -24.73 -12.88
N LYS A 728 -7.24 -23.77 -13.75
CA LYS A 728 -5.89 -23.62 -14.31
C LYS A 728 -5.33 -22.26 -13.90
N PRO A 729 -4.47 -22.19 -12.87
CA PRO A 729 -3.83 -20.95 -12.51
C PRO A 729 -2.96 -20.37 -13.64
N LEU A 730 -2.86 -19.04 -13.68
CA LEU A 730 -2.03 -18.29 -14.62
C LEU A 730 -0.54 -18.65 -14.48
N LEU A 731 -0.11 -18.86 -13.24
CA LEU A 731 1.27 -19.15 -12.86
C LEU A 731 1.32 -20.42 -12.01
N SER A 732 2.42 -21.15 -12.07
CA SER A 732 2.55 -22.50 -11.49
C SER A 732 3.55 -22.57 -10.33
N GLU A 733 4.18 -21.44 -9.99
CA GLU A 733 5.15 -21.33 -8.93
C GLU A 733 4.46 -21.46 -7.56
N ILE A 734 5.00 -22.32 -6.69
CA ILE A 734 4.47 -22.53 -5.33
C ILE A 734 4.42 -21.22 -4.55
N GLU A 735 5.47 -20.40 -4.68
CA GLU A 735 5.57 -19.09 -4.01
C GLU A 735 4.43 -18.15 -4.37
N TYR A 736 3.97 -18.19 -5.63
CA TYR A 736 2.82 -17.42 -6.09
C TYR A 736 1.52 -18.04 -5.62
N LEU A 737 1.34 -19.35 -5.83
CA LEU A 737 0.08 -20.06 -5.57
C LEU A 737 -0.29 -20.10 -4.10
N GLN A 738 0.69 -20.19 -3.19
CA GLN A 738 0.43 -20.22 -1.75
C GLN A 738 -0.17 -18.89 -1.23
N ASP A 739 -0.08 -17.81 -2.01
CA ASP A 739 -0.67 -16.51 -1.69
C ASP A 739 -2.06 -16.28 -2.25
N GLN A 740 -2.54 -17.20 -3.09
CA GLN A 740 -3.80 -17.00 -3.78
C GLN A 740 -4.97 -17.52 -2.97
N HIS A 741 -6.13 -16.93 -3.26
CA HIS A 741 -7.41 -17.32 -2.69
C HIS A 741 -8.42 -17.59 -3.80
N LEU A 742 -9.32 -18.53 -3.57
CA LEU A 742 -10.49 -18.77 -4.40
C LEU A 742 -11.72 -18.19 -3.71
N LEU A 743 -12.43 -17.31 -4.39
CA LEU A 743 -13.75 -16.86 -3.98
C LEU A 743 -14.78 -17.76 -4.66
N LEU A 744 -15.71 -18.30 -3.87
CA LEU A 744 -16.78 -19.18 -4.34
C LEU A 744 -18.13 -18.49 -4.08
N THR A 745 -19.04 -18.60 -5.04
CA THR A 745 -20.45 -18.23 -4.87
C THR A 745 -21.35 -19.40 -5.29
N VAL A 746 -22.26 -19.79 -4.41
CA VAL A 746 -23.26 -20.83 -4.66
C VAL A 746 -24.50 -20.16 -5.22
N LYS A 747 -24.85 -20.45 -6.47
CA LYS A 747 -25.95 -19.81 -7.18
C LYS A 747 -27.04 -20.78 -7.57
N SER A 748 -28.30 -20.32 -7.53
CA SER A 748 -29.42 -21.13 -7.99
C SER A 748 -29.48 -21.15 -9.53
N LEU A 749 -29.95 -22.28 -10.08
CA LEU A 749 -30.04 -22.48 -11.52
C LEU A 749 -31.24 -21.73 -12.15
N ASP A 750 -32.29 -21.52 -11.37
CA ASP A 750 -33.54 -20.86 -11.80
C ASP A 750 -33.42 -19.33 -11.88
N GLY A 751 -32.72 -18.70 -10.93
CA GLY A 751 -32.62 -17.25 -10.79
C GLY A 751 -31.22 -16.67 -10.97
N TYR A 752 -30.17 -17.51 -11.01
CA TYR A 752 -28.77 -17.08 -11.02
C TYR A 752 -28.39 -16.17 -9.84
N GLU A 753 -29.18 -16.19 -8.78
CA GLU A 753 -28.95 -15.42 -7.55
C GLU A 753 -27.97 -16.17 -6.65
N SER A 754 -27.10 -15.42 -5.96
CA SER A 754 -26.21 -16.02 -4.96
C SER A 754 -26.98 -16.30 -3.67
N TYR A 755 -26.79 -17.50 -3.15
CA TYR A 755 -27.30 -17.92 -1.84
C TYR A 755 -26.21 -17.96 -0.77
N GLY A 756 -24.96 -17.66 -1.15
CA GLY A 756 -23.85 -17.73 -0.23
C GLY A 756 -22.52 -17.61 -0.95
N GLU A 757 -21.65 -16.78 -0.39
CA GLU A 757 -20.29 -16.57 -0.82
C GLU A 757 -19.30 -16.98 0.28
N CYS A 758 -18.12 -17.45 -0.12
CA CYS A 758 -17.00 -17.70 0.78
C CYS A 758 -15.65 -17.51 0.08
N VAL A 759 -14.58 -17.59 0.86
CA VAL A 759 -13.19 -17.54 0.37
C VAL A 759 -12.40 -18.74 0.92
N LEU A 760 -11.56 -19.33 0.09
CA LEU A 760 -10.65 -20.44 0.40
C LEU A 760 -9.20 -20.02 0.15
N ALA A 761 -8.30 -20.28 1.09
CA ALA A 761 -6.86 -20.10 0.88
C ALA A 761 -6.27 -21.31 0.15
N LEU A 762 -5.33 -21.08 -0.76
CA LEU A 762 -4.65 -22.18 -1.47
C LEU A 762 -3.41 -22.70 -0.73
N LYS A 763 -2.83 -21.92 0.19
CA LYS A 763 -1.60 -22.27 0.92
C LYS A 763 -1.60 -23.70 1.48
N SER A 764 -2.60 -24.04 2.29
CA SER A 764 -2.72 -25.36 2.91
C SER A 764 -3.22 -26.47 1.96
N MET A 765 -3.56 -26.13 0.72
CA MET A 765 -4.12 -27.06 -0.29
C MET A 765 -3.08 -27.52 -1.32
N ILE A 766 -1.85 -26.98 -1.28
CA ILE A 766 -0.78 -27.35 -2.21
C ILE A 766 -0.20 -28.72 -1.86
N GLY A 767 -0.23 -29.63 -2.83
CA GLY A 767 0.30 -30.98 -2.66
C GLY A 767 -0.29 -31.99 -3.64
N SER A 768 0.25 -33.20 -3.61
CA SER A 768 -0.27 -34.33 -4.40
C SER A 768 -1.53 -34.95 -3.78
N THR A 769 -1.67 -34.89 -2.46
CA THR A 769 -2.79 -35.41 -1.69
C THR A 769 -3.87 -34.37 -1.50
N ALA A 770 -5.13 -34.74 -1.76
CA ALA A 770 -6.26 -33.87 -1.49
C ALA A 770 -6.40 -33.55 0.01
N GLN A 771 -6.70 -32.30 0.30
CA GLN A 771 -6.88 -31.73 1.62
C GLN A 771 -8.33 -31.28 1.78
N GLN A 772 -8.85 -31.40 2.99
CA GLN A 772 -10.22 -30.98 3.30
C GLN A 772 -10.26 -29.48 3.60
N PHE A 773 -11.33 -28.83 3.17
CA PHE A 773 -11.67 -27.48 3.60
C PHE A 773 -13.08 -27.45 4.19
N HIS A 774 -13.30 -26.52 5.12
CA HIS A 774 -14.61 -26.20 5.67
C HIS A 774 -14.67 -24.71 5.97
N THR A 775 -15.72 -24.03 5.49
CA THR A 775 -15.96 -22.61 5.76
C THR A 775 -17.45 -22.31 5.71
N TYR A 776 -17.81 -21.08 6.06
CA TYR A 776 -19.19 -20.65 6.15
C TYR A 776 -19.56 -19.75 4.99
N LEU A 777 -20.78 -19.93 4.49
CA LEU A 777 -21.37 -19.10 3.46
C LEU A 777 -22.01 -17.86 4.08
N SER A 778 -21.80 -16.71 3.45
CA SER A 778 -22.50 -15.48 3.80
C SER A 778 -23.11 -14.86 2.56
N HIS A 779 -24.25 -14.20 2.69
CA HIS A 779 -24.82 -13.37 1.62
C HIS A 779 -25.35 -12.09 2.24
N ARG A 780 -24.97 -10.94 1.69
CA ARG A 780 -25.51 -9.62 2.08
C ARG A 780 -25.40 -9.31 3.58
N GLY A 781 -24.31 -9.73 4.20
CA GLY A 781 -24.01 -9.52 5.62
C GLY A 781 -24.62 -10.53 6.59
N GLU A 782 -25.32 -11.55 6.09
CA GLU A 782 -25.93 -12.61 6.90
C GLU A 782 -25.25 -13.95 6.62
N GLU A 783 -25.21 -14.82 7.64
CA GLU A 783 -24.79 -16.20 7.44
C GLU A 783 -25.92 -17.02 6.79
N THR A 784 -25.62 -17.65 5.67
CA THR A 784 -26.59 -18.41 4.87
C THR A 784 -26.32 -19.90 4.84
N GLY A 785 -25.27 -20.37 5.52
CA GLY A 785 -24.97 -21.78 5.67
C GLY A 785 -23.47 -22.07 5.71
N ASN A 786 -23.07 -23.26 5.26
CA ASN A 786 -21.66 -23.65 5.23
C ASN A 786 -21.34 -24.51 4.00
N ILE A 787 -20.05 -24.63 3.70
CA ILE A 787 -19.53 -25.38 2.56
C ILE A 787 -18.27 -26.13 3.00
N ARG A 788 -18.14 -27.38 2.54
CA ARG A 788 -16.99 -28.25 2.79
C ARG A 788 -16.65 -29.03 1.53
N GLY A 789 -15.41 -29.50 1.44
CA GLY A 789 -15.00 -30.31 0.31
C GLY A 789 -13.59 -30.85 0.47
N SER A 790 -13.13 -31.56 -0.56
CA SER A 790 -11.78 -32.07 -0.69
C SER A 790 -11.17 -31.52 -1.98
N MET A 791 -9.99 -30.88 -1.88
CA MET A 791 -9.30 -30.30 -3.02
C MET A 791 -7.78 -30.46 -2.96
N ARG A 792 -7.11 -30.36 -4.10
CA ARG A 792 -5.64 -30.28 -4.18
C ARG A 792 -5.20 -29.26 -5.21
N VAL A 793 -4.09 -28.60 -4.93
CA VAL A 793 -3.35 -27.80 -5.90
C VAL A 793 -2.10 -28.58 -6.30
N ARG A 794 -2.12 -29.18 -7.49
CA ARG A 794 -0.98 -29.92 -8.03
C ARG A 794 0.00 -28.96 -8.70
N VAL A 795 1.26 -29.03 -8.29
CA VAL A 795 2.37 -28.26 -8.88
C VAL A 795 3.42 -29.23 -9.42
N PRO A 796 3.99 -29.01 -10.62
CA PRO A 796 5.03 -29.88 -11.17
C PRO A 796 6.29 -29.96 -10.29
N SER A 797 6.85 -31.16 -10.20
CA SER A 797 7.88 -31.60 -9.23
C SER A 797 9.19 -30.79 -9.22
N GLU A 798 9.51 -30.04 -10.28
CA GLU A 798 10.80 -29.33 -10.43
C GLU A 798 10.82 -27.91 -9.83
N ARG A 799 9.76 -27.45 -9.16
CA ARG A 799 9.62 -26.06 -8.71
C ARG A 799 9.53 -25.90 -7.18
N MET A 800 10.31 -26.68 -6.43
CA MET A 800 10.35 -26.66 -4.95
C MET A 800 11.28 -25.57 -4.36
N GLY A 801 11.27 -24.37 -4.93
CA GLY A 801 11.88 -23.21 -4.28
C GLY A 801 10.80 -22.42 -3.53
N THR A 802 10.84 -22.41 -2.20
CA THR A 802 10.01 -21.52 -1.38
C THR A 802 10.90 -20.43 -0.78
N ARG A 803 10.59 -19.16 -1.08
CA ARG A 803 11.18 -18.01 -0.39
C ARG A 803 10.70 -17.98 1.06
N GLU A 804 11.62 -17.81 2.01
CA GLU A 804 11.29 -17.65 3.43
C GLU A 804 10.71 -16.24 3.68
N ARG A 805 9.51 -16.14 4.24
CA ARG A 805 8.84 -14.85 4.47
C ARG A 805 9.18 -14.26 5.84
N LEU A 806 9.19 -12.94 5.89
CA LEU A 806 9.58 -12.18 7.08
C LEU A 806 8.64 -12.38 8.28
N TYR A 807 7.36 -12.71 8.07
CA TYR A 807 6.45 -13.07 9.15
C TYR A 807 6.55 -14.55 9.56
N GLU A 808 6.96 -15.44 8.66
CA GLU A 808 7.17 -16.87 8.97
C GLU A 808 8.40 -17.06 9.89
N TRP A 809 9.28 -16.06 9.91
CA TRP A 809 10.39 -15.92 10.84
C TRP A 809 9.95 -15.75 12.32
N ILE A 810 8.77 -15.15 12.55
CA ILE A 810 8.22 -14.96 13.90
C ILE A 810 7.17 -16.03 14.16
N SER A 811 7.52 -17.01 14.98
CA SER A 811 6.59 -18.05 15.41
C SER A 811 6.12 -17.82 16.85
N VAL A 812 5.04 -18.52 17.20
CA VAL A 812 4.51 -18.57 18.56
C VAL A 812 4.66 -20.01 19.04
N ASP A 813 5.27 -20.22 20.21
CA ASP A 813 5.55 -21.56 20.74
C ASP A 813 4.23 -22.34 20.94
N LYS A 814 4.15 -23.57 20.40
CA LYS A 814 3.06 -24.52 20.62
C LYS A 814 3.62 -25.64 21.49
N ASP A 815 3.24 -25.72 22.76
CA ASP A 815 3.89 -26.62 23.72
C ASP A 815 3.75 -28.11 23.36
N GLU A 816 4.88 -28.80 23.20
CA GLU A 816 4.99 -30.23 23.52
C GLU A 816 5.37 -30.40 25.00
N THR A 817 4.61 -31.23 25.71
CA THR A 817 4.89 -31.64 27.09
C THR A 817 6.00 -32.69 27.09
N SER A 818 7.24 -32.29 27.38
CA SER A 818 8.35 -33.24 27.49
C SER A 818 8.56 -33.73 28.93
N GLY A 819 8.19 -35.00 29.17
CA GLY A 819 8.77 -35.84 30.23
C GLY A 819 10.16 -36.39 29.81
N PRO A 820 10.91 -37.02 30.74
CA PRO A 820 12.34 -37.30 30.53
C PRO A 820 12.62 -38.42 29.53
N LYS A 821 13.70 -38.24 28.77
CA LYS A 821 14.13 -38.96 27.55
C LYS A 821 14.37 -40.46 27.70
N GLY A 822 13.88 -41.22 26.70
CA GLY A 822 14.40 -42.53 26.29
C GLY A 822 14.78 -42.49 24.79
N LYS A 823 15.94 -43.06 24.44
CA LYS A 823 16.54 -43.01 23.09
C LYS A 823 15.75 -43.87 22.07
N SER A 824 15.44 -43.32 20.89
CA SER A 824 15.55 -43.99 19.57
C SER A 824 15.27 -42.98 18.44
N ALA A 825 16.02 -43.12 17.34
CA ALA A 825 15.97 -42.24 16.17
C ALA A 825 15.04 -42.82 15.09
N VAL A 826 14.07 -42.04 14.57
CA VAL A 826 13.44 -42.22 13.24
C VAL A 826 12.93 -40.87 12.70
N VAL A 827 12.95 -40.75 11.38
CA VAL A 827 12.74 -39.63 10.46
C VAL A 827 11.25 -39.27 10.19
N CYS A 828 10.98 -37.97 9.96
CA CYS A 828 9.90 -37.33 9.17
C CYS A 828 8.43 -37.36 9.66
N ARG A 829 7.82 -36.19 9.87
CA ARG A 829 6.74 -35.58 9.04
C ARG A 829 6.04 -34.41 9.74
N SER A 830 5.78 -33.39 8.93
CA SER A 830 5.03 -32.15 9.17
C SER A 830 3.54 -32.36 9.47
N GLY A 831 2.99 -31.55 10.37
CA GLY A 831 1.56 -31.33 10.55
C GLY A 831 1.31 -30.18 11.53
N HIS A 832 0.91 -29.01 11.04
CA HIS A 832 0.55 -27.87 11.87
C HIS A 832 -0.96 -27.64 11.81
N GLU A 833 -1.69 -28.25 12.76
CA GLU A 833 -3.04 -27.83 13.15
C GLU A 833 -2.97 -26.45 13.83
N TYR A 834 -3.86 -25.53 13.44
CA TYR A 834 -4.13 -24.29 14.17
C TYR A 834 -5.47 -24.37 14.90
N VAL A 835 -5.39 -24.13 16.21
CA VAL A 835 -6.45 -23.79 17.19
C VAL A 835 -7.49 -24.88 17.51
N LYS A 836 -7.10 -25.79 18.41
CA LYS A 836 -8.04 -26.38 19.38
C LYS A 836 -8.42 -25.32 20.41
N SER A 837 -9.73 -25.05 20.48
CA SER A 837 -10.41 -24.53 21.67
C SER A 837 -10.23 -25.52 22.82
N VAL A 838 -9.86 -25.02 24.00
CA VAL A 838 -9.82 -25.83 25.22
C VAL A 838 -11.24 -26.32 25.53
N HIS A 839 -11.35 -27.63 25.63
CA HIS A 839 -12.56 -28.37 25.98
C HIS A 839 -13.22 -27.86 27.26
N SER A 840 -14.54 -27.70 27.21
CA SER A 840 -15.38 -28.40 28.18
C SER A 840 -16.25 -29.39 27.41
N THR A 841 -15.78 -30.64 27.37
CA THR A 841 -16.62 -31.81 27.07
C THR A 841 -17.53 -32.01 28.26
N PHE A 842 -18.84 -31.90 28.06
CA PHE A 842 -19.84 -32.88 28.52
C PHE A 842 -21.22 -32.46 27.95
N PHE A 843 -21.98 -33.47 27.50
CA PHE A 843 -23.35 -33.43 26.97
C PHE A 843 -23.56 -33.25 25.46
N ALA A 844 -23.39 -34.37 24.74
CA ALA A 844 -24.27 -34.75 23.64
C ALA A 844 -24.84 -36.16 23.92
N LEU A 845 -25.63 -36.25 24.98
CA LEU A 845 -26.72 -37.21 25.17
C LEU A 845 -27.70 -36.46 26.07
N ASP A 846 -28.92 -36.26 25.60
CA ASP A 846 -30.06 -35.56 26.25
C ASP A 846 -30.55 -34.31 25.51
N PHE A 847 -30.98 -34.52 24.26
CA PHE A 847 -32.06 -33.72 23.66
C PHE A 847 -33.17 -34.62 23.10
N LEU A 848 -33.41 -35.73 23.80
CA LEU A 848 -34.55 -36.62 23.58
C LEU A 848 -35.17 -37.05 24.91
N LEU A 849 -35.30 -36.14 25.88
CA LEU A 849 -36.09 -36.35 27.11
C LEU A 849 -36.22 -35.05 27.92
N MET A 850 -36.87 -34.02 27.37
CA MET A 850 -37.44 -32.93 28.19
C MET A 850 -38.72 -32.35 27.56
N MET A 851 -39.65 -33.26 27.25
CA MET A 851 -41.07 -33.00 27.44
C MET A 851 -41.59 -34.08 28.39
N CYS A 852 -41.48 -33.84 29.70
CA CYS A 852 -42.47 -34.21 30.73
C CYS A 852 -41.93 -33.94 32.15
N TRP A 853 -42.73 -33.18 32.92
CA TRP A 853 -42.85 -33.15 34.39
C TRP A 853 -41.72 -32.45 35.19
N ARG A 854 -41.97 -31.31 35.86
CA ARG A 854 -42.78 -30.97 37.06
C ARG A 854 -41.96 -30.97 38.37
N VAL A 855 -41.78 -29.74 38.90
CA VAL A 855 -41.76 -29.27 40.31
C VAL A 855 -40.69 -29.83 41.28
N PRO A 856 -39.93 -28.96 41.99
CA PRO A 856 -39.03 -29.39 43.05
C PRO A 856 -39.73 -29.41 44.42
N LYS A 857 -39.46 -30.45 45.21
CA LYS A 857 -39.59 -30.40 46.67
C LYS A 857 -38.32 -30.93 47.31
N TYR A 858 -37.74 -30.12 48.19
CA TYR A 858 -37.09 -30.62 49.39
C TYR A 858 -37.71 -29.90 50.59
N GLN A 859 -38.40 -30.66 51.43
CA GLN A 859 -38.41 -30.40 52.86
C GLN A 859 -38.51 -31.74 53.59
N CYS A 860 -37.62 -31.86 54.58
CA CYS A 860 -37.49 -32.95 55.52
C CYS A 860 -38.80 -33.23 56.27
N LEU A 861 -39.22 -34.50 56.39
CA LEU A 861 -39.54 -35.19 57.66
C LEU A 861 -40.39 -36.46 57.45
N LYS A 862 -40.11 -37.42 58.33
CA LYS A 862 -40.89 -38.59 58.78
C LYS A 862 -40.68 -39.95 58.07
N THR A 863 -39.84 -40.74 58.75
CA THR A 863 -40.13 -42.07 59.32
C THR A 863 -40.98 -43.07 58.54
N LEU A 864 -40.34 -44.22 58.30
CA LEU A 864 -40.82 -45.59 58.57
C LEU A 864 -42.21 -45.99 58.06
N ARG A 865 -42.18 -46.98 57.14
CA ARG A 865 -43.11 -48.11 56.97
C ARG A 865 -44.62 -47.79 57.05
N ASP A 866 -45.27 -47.86 55.90
CA ASP A 866 -46.08 -49.03 55.50
C ASP A 866 -46.15 -49.13 53.97
#